data_AF-V4HV77-F1
#
_entry.id   AF-V4HV77-F1
#
_cell.length_a   1.000
_cell.length_b   1.000
_cell.length_c   1.000
_cell.angle_alpha   90.00
_cell.angle_beta   90.00
_cell.angle_gamma   90.00
#
_symmetry.space_group_name_H-M   'P 1'
#
loop_
_entity.id
_entity.type
_entity.pdbx_description
1 polymer ?
#
loop_
_entity_poly.entity_id
_entity_poly.type
_entity_poly.pdbx_seq_one_letter_code
_entity_poly.pdbx_strand_id
1 'polypeptide(L)'
;MNMYKPLQGLCLGLALMSLSGCLNNDDDDPVTTPPPTDQSTKVTVTPSLGLIKNADVQLLTLTNKQAVEGATGSTGESGSATITVPNGTTGPFIVEVKPTSESEYFDESKGQFMALPASTTLRAVMATLQDQVGVTTLTEIAANSIISANVSDADSVNAVNEQIKKALAPALDNILQVPQLVSENAAGTINNDQAGIYAATLAGLAKLGESQDNPAIAILNSLKADFLDNVLDGKVGDKAFENPIYNADTFVADLSSQITSYANSFGVSALSADIAGIFSLDEIKKTLEGLDDILKDLNLDDLNFDFIPGGLLPGGGDDDDDQDNDDTTPTLTITGTSTTAGISVDIPEIKLENIPAPNPEDLADIEKQIKSQIESQGITVSDFSFKLVSADETKVVVSVQYTISTQGVTSTSDLTYTWMPGYSGDSDDSDNDTSDTLPEALKSKSFTLTFTMSTSGSSYSDGQVVQFTFSGSGALFIDPDPEANNGSEITINEFEKVDEEYVYEDEERGFKYKVSVLNGKFHEINLSALESNTLLGQFTEKATDGNIPNLELVTVFANTYAVTGEGHSRNTVIIESDGTIDFDSGVSFAPSMIVEIFDRKSIENEPRIQINYGSDDDGPVIMLFLNEDQQSIKMIQHRNNGENIDVITTVVSGTGAN
;
A
#
# COMPACT_ATOMS: atom_id res chain seq x y z
N MET A 1 28.40 -25.52 14.32
CA MET A 1 29.77 -24.99 14.08
C MET A 1 29.68 -23.48 14.19
N ASN A 2 30.16 -22.97 15.34
CA ASN A 2 30.49 -21.60 15.75
C ASN A 2 29.82 -20.41 15.01
N MET A 3 28.90 -19.68 15.65
CA MET A 3 29.13 -18.54 16.60
C MET A 3 29.57 -17.26 15.84
N TYR A 4 28.94 -16.07 15.89
CA TYR A 4 28.39 -15.25 16.99
C TYR A 4 27.41 -14.15 16.44
N LYS A 5 26.31 -13.84 17.16
CA LYS A 5 25.79 -12.46 17.41
C LYS A 5 26.52 -11.90 18.68
N PRO A 6 26.37 -10.67 19.26
CA PRO A 6 25.70 -9.38 18.93
C PRO A 6 26.54 -8.11 19.40
N LEU A 7 25.85 -6.96 19.63
CA LEU A 7 26.17 -5.71 20.40
C LEU A 7 26.71 -4.49 19.62
N GLN A 8 25.99 -3.36 19.46
CA GLN A 8 25.39 -2.38 20.40
C GLN A 8 26.38 -1.72 21.39
N GLY A 9 26.44 -0.38 21.33
CA GLY A 9 27.23 0.48 22.23
C GLY A 9 26.89 1.96 22.09
N LEU A 10 25.73 2.33 22.61
CA LEU A 10 25.27 3.69 22.92
C LEU A 10 26.15 4.34 24.02
N CYS A 11 26.58 5.61 23.88
CA CYS A 11 26.82 6.58 24.98
C CYS A 11 27.15 7.97 24.40
N LEU A 12 26.23 8.93 24.41
CA LEU A 12 25.94 9.94 25.46
C LEU A 12 27.02 11.01 25.68
N GLY A 13 26.64 12.28 25.52
CA GLY A 13 27.44 13.46 25.85
C GLY A 13 26.67 14.77 25.69
N LEU A 14 25.78 15.04 26.65
CA LEU A 14 25.03 16.29 26.83
C LEU A 14 25.94 17.47 27.25
N ALA A 15 25.47 18.67 26.92
CA ALA A 15 25.73 19.97 27.56
C ALA A 15 26.98 20.77 27.16
N LEU A 16 26.78 22.00 26.65
CA LEU A 16 26.78 23.21 27.48
C LEU A 16 26.52 24.47 26.64
N MET A 17 25.62 25.31 27.15
CA MET A 17 25.56 26.73 26.84
C MET A 17 26.94 27.37 27.08
N SER A 18 27.34 28.27 26.19
CA SER A 18 28.22 29.38 26.55
C SER A 18 27.65 30.67 25.97
N LEU A 19 26.90 31.39 26.82
CA LEU A 19 26.97 32.84 26.83
C LEU A 19 28.45 33.23 26.93
N SER A 20 28.94 34.00 25.97
CA SER A 20 30.07 34.90 26.18
C SER A 20 29.53 36.33 26.13
N GLY A 21 29.06 36.79 27.28
CA GLY A 21 28.94 38.20 27.60
C GLY A 21 29.83 38.50 28.79
N CYS A 22 30.85 39.35 28.58
CA CYS A 22 31.54 40.27 29.50
C CYS A 22 32.79 40.78 28.74
N LEU A 23 32.78 42.00 28.19
CA LEU A 23 32.99 43.33 28.82
C LEU A 23 34.47 43.77 28.83
N ASN A 24 34.64 45.02 28.34
CA ASN A 24 35.77 45.97 28.42
C ASN A 24 36.97 45.74 27.48
N ASN A 25 37.54 46.74 26.80
CA ASN A 25 37.68 48.17 27.12
C ASN A 25 37.99 49.01 25.84
N ASP A 26 37.49 50.26 25.82
CA ASP A 26 37.93 51.49 25.12
C ASP A 26 38.91 51.40 23.91
N ASP A 27 38.50 51.90 22.74
CA ASP A 27 39.09 53.12 22.11
C ASP A 27 38.40 53.49 20.78
N ASP A 28 38.30 54.80 20.56
CA ASP A 28 37.62 55.54 19.49
C ASP A 28 38.04 55.18 18.05
N ASP A 29 37.05 54.95 17.17
CA ASP A 29 36.98 55.56 15.82
C ASP A 29 35.62 55.27 15.14
N PRO A 30 34.99 56.23 14.45
CA PRO A 30 33.74 55.99 13.75
C PRO A 30 34.02 55.20 12.46
N VAL A 31 33.86 53.88 12.51
CA VAL A 31 33.83 53.06 11.30
C VAL A 31 32.50 53.34 10.59
N THR A 32 32.59 54.07 9.47
CA THR A 32 31.51 54.15 8.49
C THR A 32 31.25 52.74 7.93
N THR A 33 30.20 52.08 8.40
CA THR A 33 29.67 50.88 7.76
C THR A 33 29.28 51.23 6.32
N PRO A 34 29.78 50.53 5.28
CA PRO A 34 29.22 50.63 3.95
C PRO A 34 27.73 50.29 4.03
N PRO A 35 26.85 50.91 3.21
CA PRO A 35 25.46 50.47 3.13
C PRO A 35 25.43 48.97 2.78
N PRO A 36 24.45 48.20 3.30
CA PRO A 36 24.33 46.79 2.95
C PRO A 36 24.19 46.71 1.43
N THR A 37 25.15 46.05 0.77
CA THR A 37 25.01 45.71 -0.64
C THR A 37 23.87 44.70 -0.74
N ASP A 38 22.72 45.12 -1.28
CA ASP A 38 21.68 44.22 -1.76
C ASP A 38 22.31 43.22 -2.73
N GLN A 39 22.49 41.98 -2.29
CA GLN A 39 23.01 40.93 -3.15
C GLN A 39 21.84 40.37 -3.98
N SER A 40 21.76 40.78 -5.23
CA SER A 40 20.92 40.17 -6.27
C SER A 40 21.62 38.95 -6.88
N THR A 41 20.88 37.90 -7.21
CA THR A 41 21.41 36.73 -7.94
C THR A 41 21.35 36.98 -9.44
N LYS A 42 22.39 36.63 -10.20
CA LYS A 42 22.38 36.71 -11.66
C LYS A 42 22.18 35.32 -12.25
N VAL A 43 21.27 35.21 -13.21
CA VAL A 43 21.03 33.97 -13.96
C VAL A 43 21.31 34.24 -15.43
N THR A 44 22.11 33.38 -16.06
CA THR A 44 22.36 33.43 -17.51
C THR A 44 21.45 32.43 -18.21
N VAL A 45 20.56 32.95 -19.05
CA VAL A 45 19.60 32.18 -19.82
C VAL A 45 20.11 32.01 -21.24
N THR A 46 20.23 30.77 -21.70
CA THR A 46 20.68 30.45 -23.06
C THR A 46 19.61 29.64 -23.79
N PRO A 47 18.74 30.29 -24.55
CA PRO A 47 17.76 29.59 -25.37
C PRO A 47 18.40 28.98 -26.62
N SER A 48 17.94 27.79 -27.00
CA SER A 48 18.49 27.06 -28.14
C SER A 48 17.42 26.25 -28.90
N LEU A 49 17.25 26.62 -30.16
CA LEU A 49 16.82 25.77 -31.28
C LEU A 49 17.93 25.87 -32.35
N GLY A 50 19.18 25.86 -31.87
CA GLY A 50 20.30 26.61 -32.44
C GLY A 50 20.37 28.01 -31.85
N LEU A 51 21.34 28.82 -32.27
CA LEU A 51 21.52 30.18 -31.72
C LEU A 51 20.26 31.03 -31.95
N ILE A 52 19.61 31.50 -30.86
CA ILE A 52 18.42 32.36 -30.90
C ILE A 52 18.78 33.81 -30.60
N LYS A 53 18.60 34.70 -31.56
CA LYS A 53 18.93 36.12 -31.43
C LYS A 53 17.72 37.00 -31.14
N ASN A 54 18.00 38.16 -30.53
CA ASN A 54 17.08 39.28 -30.39
C ASN A 54 15.71 38.89 -29.80
N ALA A 55 15.71 37.90 -28.89
CA ALA A 55 14.53 37.48 -28.14
C ALA A 55 14.59 38.06 -26.72
N ASP A 56 13.42 38.39 -26.18
CA ASP A 56 13.30 38.82 -24.79
C ASP A 56 13.21 37.61 -23.86
N VAL A 57 13.69 37.76 -22.64
CA VAL A 57 13.66 36.73 -21.60
C VAL A 57 13.08 37.33 -20.33
N GLN A 58 12.21 36.58 -19.66
CA GLN A 58 11.68 36.95 -18.35
C GLN A 58 11.64 35.76 -17.41
N LEU A 59 11.71 36.04 -16.11
CA LEU A 59 11.49 35.07 -15.05
C LEU A 59 10.07 35.21 -14.48
N LEU A 60 9.39 34.10 -14.26
CA LEU A 60 8.12 34.03 -13.58
C LEU A 60 8.20 33.06 -12.40
N THR A 61 7.42 33.30 -11.36
CA THR A 61 7.20 32.31 -10.29
C THR A 61 6.22 31.24 -10.74
N LEU A 62 6.54 29.96 -10.52
CA LEU A 62 5.70 28.84 -10.98
C LEU A 62 4.29 28.88 -10.34
N THR A 63 4.22 29.14 -9.04
CA THR A 63 2.99 29.06 -8.22
C THR A 63 1.85 29.93 -8.73
N ASN A 64 2.14 31.13 -9.23
CA ASN A 64 1.12 32.11 -9.64
C ASN A 64 1.34 32.66 -11.05
N LYS A 65 2.38 32.16 -11.76
CA LYS A 65 2.76 32.56 -13.12
C LYS A 65 2.92 34.08 -13.26
N GLN A 66 3.37 34.75 -12.19
CA GLN A 66 3.63 36.18 -12.18
C GLN A 66 5.08 36.48 -12.54
N ALA A 67 5.30 37.52 -13.33
CA ALA A 67 6.64 37.98 -13.66
C ALA A 67 7.36 38.50 -12.40
N VAL A 68 8.61 38.09 -12.21
CA VAL A 68 9.48 38.61 -11.16
C VAL A 68 9.96 39.99 -11.59
N GLU A 69 9.66 41.01 -10.79
CA GLU A 69 9.94 42.40 -11.13
C GLU A 69 11.44 42.62 -11.39
N GLY A 70 11.77 43.22 -12.54
CA GLY A 70 13.15 43.51 -12.96
C GLY A 70 13.95 42.31 -13.46
N ALA A 71 13.44 41.08 -13.36
CA ALA A 71 14.11 39.87 -13.83
C ALA A 71 13.88 39.62 -15.33
N THR A 72 14.29 40.56 -16.16
CA THR A 72 14.17 40.53 -17.62
C THR A 72 15.52 40.71 -18.31
N GLY A 73 15.67 40.18 -19.53
CA GLY A 73 16.89 40.30 -20.34
C GLY A 73 16.60 40.15 -21.83
N SER A 74 17.62 40.30 -22.67
CA SER A 74 17.54 40.07 -24.12
C SER A 74 18.74 39.25 -24.58
N THR A 75 18.52 38.33 -25.52
CA THR A 75 19.59 37.46 -26.04
C THR A 75 20.58 38.19 -26.95
N GLY A 76 20.16 39.32 -27.52
CA GLY A 76 20.92 40.08 -28.51
C GLY A 76 21.47 39.21 -29.63
N GLU A 77 22.62 39.60 -30.20
CA GLU A 77 23.32 38.80 -31.21
C GLU A 77 24.07 37.59 -30.62
N SER A 78 24.32 37.58 -29.30
CA SER A 78 25.10 36.54 -28.62
C SER A 78 24.33 35.24 -28.37
N GLY A 79 23.00 35.29 -28.36
CA GLY A 79 22.17 34.12 -28.09
C GLY A 79 21.94 33.80 -26.60
N SER A 80 22.39 34.65 -25.68
CA SER A 80 22.21 34.47 -24.24
C SER A 80 21.81 35.79 -23.57
N ALA A 81 20.97 35.71 -22.56
CA ALA A 81 20.48 36.85 -21.77
C ALA A 81 20.90 36.70 -20.30
N THR A 82 21.34 37.77 -19.66
CA THR A 82 21.53 37.77 -18.20
C THR A 82 20.37 38.48 -17.53
N ILE A 83 19.67 37.79 -16.63
CA ILE A 83 18.62 38.36 -15.78
C ILE A 83 19.16 38.57 -14.36
N THR A 84 18.67 39.62 -13.70
CA THR A 84 19.03 39.91 -12.29
C THR A 84 17.80 39.65 -11.43
N VAL A 85 17.93 38.72 -10.49
CA VAL A 85 16.85 38.28 -9.61
C VAL A 85 16.96 39.00 -8.26
N PRO A 86 15.90 39.69 -7.80
CA PRO A 86 15.88 40.35 -6.50
C PRO A 86 16.14 39.37 -5.34
N ASN A 87 16.81 39.86 -4.29
CA ASN A 87 17.07 39.08 -3.09
C ASN A 87 15.75 38.66 -2.41
N GLY A 88 15.72 37.46 -1.82
CA GLY A 88 14.53 36.92 -1.15
C GLY A 88 13.45 36.36 -2.09
N THR A 89 13.68 36.35 -3.41
CA THR A 89 12.79 35.67 -4.36
C THR A 89 12.90 34.15 -4.16
N THR A 90 11.80 33.49 -3.82
CA THR A 90 11.76 32.03 -3.55
C THR A 90 10.74 31.32 -4.44
N GLY A 91 11.01 30.05 -4.72
CA GLY A 91 10.08 29.12 -5.36
C GLY A 91 10.77 28.30 -6.44
N PRO A 92 10.01 27.43 -7.11
CA PRO A 92 10.31 27.05 -8.48
C PRO A 92 10.02 28.21 -9.45
N PHE A 93 10.77 28.27 -10.53
CA PHE A 93 10.75 29.39 -11.48
C PHE A 93 10.51 28.91 -12.90
N ILE A 94 9.74 29.68 -13.66
CA ILE A 94 9.63 29.53 -15.12
C ILE A 94 10.52 30.60 -15.74
N VAL A 95 11.50 30.17 -16.54
CA VAL A 95 12.20 31.06 -17.47
C VAL A 95 11.46 31.01 -18.79
N GLU A 96 11.03 32.15 -19.29
CA GLU A 96 10.26 32.26 -20.52
C GLU A 96 10.98 33.12 -21.55
N VAL A 97 11.10 32.60 -22.77
CA VAL A 97 11.69 33.28 -23.93
C VAL A 97 10.55 33.76 -24.81
N LYS A 98 10.55 35.06 -25.10
CA LYS A 98 9.53 35.76 -25.88
C LYS A 98 10.16 36.30 -27.17
N PRO A 99 9.90 35.65 -28.31
CA PRO A 99 10.37 36.16 -29.58
C PRO A 99 9.74 37.52 -29.92
N THR A 100 10.54 38.39 -30.49
CA THR A 100 10.16 39.69 -31.04
C THR A 100 10.02 39.59 -32.57
N SER A 101 9.62 40.69 -33.23
CA SER A 101 9.61 40.74 -34.70
C SER A 101 10.99 40.66 -35.35
N GLU A 102 12.06 40.85 -34.57
CA GLU A 102 13.46 40.79 -35.02
C GLU A 102 14.16 39.50 -34.59
N SER A 103 13.44 38.60 -33.90
CA SER A 103 14.04 37.34 -33.45
C SER A 103 14.27 36.38 -34.60
N GLU A 104 15.45 35.77 -34.61
CA GLU A 104 15.83 34.69 -35.53
C GLU A 104 16.43 33.54 -34.73
N TYR A 105 16.32 32.33 -35.28
CA TYR A 105 16.94 31.13 -34.73
C TYR A 105 17.71 30.39 -35.83
N PHE A 106 18.82 29.75 -35.48
CA PHE A 106 19.58 28.96 -36.44
C PHE A 106 19.02 27.55 -36.56
N ASP A 107 18.23 27.26 -37.60
CA ASP A 107 17.65 25.92 -37.78
C ASP A 107 18.75 24.92 -38.20
N GLU A 108 19.15 24.01 -37.31
CA GLU A 108 20.26 23.10 -37.58
C GLU A 108 19.95 22.08 -38.70
N SER A 109 18.66 21.86 -39.00
CA SER A 109 18.25 21.00 -40.10
C SER A 109 18.45 21.68 -41.45
N LYS A 110 18.14 22.98 -41.57
CA LYS A 110 18.38 23.76 -42.79
C LYS A 110 19.79 24.36 -42.88
N GLY A 111 20.48 24.50 -41.75
CA GLY A 111 21.81 25.11 -41.66
C GLY A 111 21.83 26.62 -41.93
N GLN A 112 20.76 27.33 -41.60
CA GLN A 112 20.63 28.78 -41.83
C GLN A 112 19.76 29.45 -40.75
N PHE A 113 19.91 30.76 -40.60
CA PHE A 113 19.00 31.55 -39.76
C PHE A 113 17.61 31.64 -40.38
N MET A 114 16.61 31.43 -39.54
CA MET A 114 15.19 31.50 -39.86
C MET A 114 14.51 32.48 -38.89
N ALA A 115 13.44 33.15 -39.35
CA ALA A 115 12.66 34.01 -38.48
C ALA A 115 12.02 33.16 -37.36
N LEU A 116 12.14 33.60 -36.11
CA LEU A 116 11.49 32.97 -34.97
C LEU A 116 10.10 33.62 -34.78
N PRO A 117 8.99 32.90 -35.07
CA PRO A 117 7.66 33.48 -34.97
C PRO A 117 7.37 34.00 -33.56
N ALA A 118 6.74 35.18 -33.45
CA ALA A 118 6.32 35.77 -32.18
C ALA A 118 5.33 34.89 -31.38
N SER A 119 4.69 33.91 -32.03
CA SER A 119 3.82 32.93 -31.39
C SER A 119 4.58 31.74 -30.77
N THR A 120 5.87 31.58 -31.07
CA THR A 120 6.67 30.49 -30.51
C THR A 120 6.89 30.74 -29.02
N THR A 121 6.57 29.74 -28.20
CA THR A 121 6.80 29.77 -26.76
C THR A 121 7.90 28.78 -26.44
N LEU A 122 8.90 29.23 -25.68
CA LEU A 122 9.99 28.40 -25.18
C LEU A 122 10.20 28.71 -23.70
N ARG A 123 10.12 27.68 -22.86
CA ARG A 123 10.22 27.78 -21.42
C ARG A 123 11.15 26.73 -20.84
N ALA A 124 11.65 27.01 -19.65
CA ALA A 124 12.31 26.04 -18.78
C ALA A 124 11.81 26.24 -17.35
N VAL A 125 11.61 25.16 -16.61
CA VAL A 125 11.18 25.24 -15.20
C VAL A 125 12.30 24.75 -14.30
N MET A 126 12.78 25.64 -13.43
CA MET A 126 13.83 25.34 -12.46
C MET A 126 13.18 25.12 -11.09
N ALA A 127 13.50 24.01 -10.43
CA ALA A 127 13.06 23.75 -9.05
C ALA A 127 13.63 24.78 -8.06
N THR A 128 14.84 25.27 -8.33
CA THR A 128 15.54 26.31 -7.58
C THR A 128 16.33 27.20 -8.56
N LEU A 129 16.69 28.43 -8.17
CA LEU A 129 17.56 29.28 -9.01
C LEU A 129 18.90 28.58 -9.31
N GLN A 130 19.37 28.77 -10.54
CA GLN A 130 20.67 28.28 -11.03
C GLN A 130 21.44 29.44 -11.65
N ASP A 131 22.78 29.38 -11.66
CA ASP A 131 23.60 30.43 -12.27
C ASP A 131 23.43 30.49 -13.80
N GLN A 132 23.10 29.36 -14.41
CA GLN A 132 22.88 29.21 -15.85
C GLN A 132 21.72 28.25 -16.11
N VAL A 133 20.98 28.48 -17.19
CA VAL A 133 19.86 27.63 -17.60
C VAL A 133 19.71 27.62 -19.12
N GLY A 134 19.62 26.42 -19.69
CA GLY A 134 19.25 26.20 -21.08
C GLY A 134 17.74 26.26 -21.26
N VAL A 135 17.26 26.91 -22.33
CA VAL A 135 15.84 26.90 -22.73
C VAL A 135 15.72 26.28 -24.11
N THR A 136 15.27 25.04 -24.19
CA THR A 136 15.36 24.20 -25.40
C THR A 136 14.03 23.51 -25.70
N THR A 137 13.99 22.71 -26.77
CA THR A 137 12.86 21.80 -27.04
C THR A 137 12.54 20.90 -25.84
N LEU A 138 13.54 20.33 -25.17
CA LEU A 138 13.32 19.40 -24.06
C LEU A 138 12.76 20.12 -22.83
N THR A 139 13.28 21.31 -22.51
CA THR A 139 12.78 22.07 -21.36
C THR A 139 11.40 22.66 -21.62
N GLU A 140 11.05 22.98 -22.87
CA GLU A 140 9.70 23.43 -23.22
C GLU A 140 8.69 22.29 -23.14
N ILE A 141 9.06 21.07 -23.54
CA ILE A 141 8.22 19.88 -23.32
C ILE A 141 8.00 19.67 -21.82
N ALA A 142 9.07 19.67 -21.02
CA ALA A 142 8.97 19.55 -19.56
C ALA A 142 8.12 20.68 -18.94
N ALA A 143 8.33 21.92 -19.36
CA ALA A 143 7.54 23.06 -18.90
C ALA A 143 6.06 22.92 -19.27
N ASN A 144 5.76 22.41 -20.46
CA ASN A 144 4.39 22.17 -20.90
C ASN A 144 3.71 21.10 -20.04
N SER A 145 4.39 19.99 -19.72
CA SER A 145 3.90 18.96 -18.80
C SER A 145 3.68 19.53 -17.39
N ILE A 146 4.67 20.20 -16.81
CA ILE A 146 4.60 20.83 -15.46
C ILE A 146 3.41 21.80 -15.36
N ILE A 147 3.24 22.67 -16.37
CA ILE A 147 2.19 23.70 -16.37
C ILE A 147 0.81 23.09 -16.57
N SER A 148 0.69 22.06 -17.41
CA SER A 148 -0.59 21.37 -17.70
C SER A 148 -1.04 20.51 -16.52
N ALA A 149 -0.10 19.88 -15.83
CA ALA A 149 -0.31 19.10 -14.61
C ALA A 149 -0.50 19.99 -13.35
N ASN A 150 -0.41 21.32 -13.49
CA ASN A 150 -0.52 22.28 -12.39
C ASN A 150 0.45 22.00 -11.22
N VAL A 151 1.66 21.51 -11.55
CA VAL A 151 2.73 21.24 -10.58
C VAL A 151 3.18 22.56 -9.93
N SER A 152 3.46 22.52 -8.63
CA SER A 152 3.80 23.72 -7.85
C SER A 152 4.99 23.58 -6.91
N ASP A 153 5.42 22.36 -6.59
CA ASP A 153 6.54 22.08 -5.69
C ASP A 153 7.84 21.74 -6.45
N ALA A 154 8.97 21.85 -5.76
CA ALA A 154 10.30 21.70 -6.34
C ALA A 154 10.65 20.24 -6.70
N ASP A 155 10.16 19.27 -5.93
CA ASP A 155 10.50 17.86 -6.11
C ASP A 155 9.80 17.30 -7.35
N SER A 156 8.51 17.62 -7.54
CA SER A 156 7.75 17.30 -8.75
C SER A 156 8.35 17.96 -10.00
N VAL A 157 8.83 19.20 -9.91
CA VAL A 157 9.54 19.86 -11.01
C VAL A 157 10.80 19.09 -11.41
N ASN A 158 11.60 18.65 -10.43
CA ASN A 158 12.78 17.83 -10.70
C ASN A 158 12.41 16.48 -11.31
N ALA A 159 11.34 15.84 -10.82
CA ALA A 159 10.87 14.55 -11.33
C ALA A 159 10.47 14.63 -12.80
N VAL A 160 9.69 15.65 -13.20
CA VAL A 160 9.29 15.83 -14.60
C VAL A 160 10.49 16.15 -15.50
N ASN A 161 11.40 17.02 -15.05
CA ASN A 161 12.63 17.31 -15.80
C ASN A 161 13.48 16.04 -16.02
N GLU A 162 13.59 15.19 -15.01
CA GLU A 162 14.28 13.89 -15.09
C GLU A 162 13.55 12.88 -16.00
N GLN A 163 12.22 12.86 -15.99
CA GLN A 163 11.44 11.99 -16.87
C GLN A 163 11.67 12.34 -18.35
N ILE A 164 11.56 13.62 -18.70
CA ILE A 164 11.80 14.08 -20.08
C ILE A 164 13.26 13.83 -20.49
N LYS A 165 14.21 14.02 -19.56
CA LYS A 165 15.62 13.66 -19.80
C LYS A 165 15.76 12.19 -20.17
N LYS A 166 15.26 11.28 -19.33
CA LYS A 166 15.36 9.84 -19.57
C LYS A 166 14.66 9.42 -20.88
N ALA A 167 13.54 10.04 -21.21
CA ALA A 167 12.76 9.72 -22.39
C ALA A 167 13.41 10.19 -23.70
N LEU A 168 13.91 11.42 -23.75
CA LEU A 168 14.30 12.07 -25.01
C LEU A 168 15.79 12.34 -25.13
N ALA A 169 16.52 12.36 -24.01
CA ALA A 169 17.95 12.65 -24.00
C ALA A 169 18.68 11.95 -22.83
N PRO A 170 18.61 10.61 -22.74
CA PRO A 170 19.19 9.85 -21.63
C PRO A 170 20.72 9.97 -21.51
N ALA A 171 21.40 10.44 -22.56
CA ALA A 171 22.83 10.73 -22.54
C ALA A 171 23.19 12.05 -21.83
N LEU A 172 22.20 12.88 -21.50
CA LEU A 172 22.41 14.13 -20.78
C LEU A 172 22.39 13.92 -19.27
N ASP A 173 23.21 14.69 -18.56
CA ASP A 173 23.16 14.74 -17.10
C ASP A 173 21.89 15.47 -16.61
N ASN A 174 21.53 16.57 -17.28
CA ASN A 174 20.39 17.42 -16.94
C ASN A 174 19.87 18.20 -18.16
N ILE A 175 18.55 18.26 -18.39
CA ILE A 175 17.97 19.04 -19.50
C ILE A 175 18.02 20.55 -19.29
N LEU A 176 18.19 21.04 -18.06
CA LEU A 176 18.37 22.47 -17.76
C LEU A 176 19.79 22.98 -18.04
N GLN A 177 20.75 22.10 -18.34
CA GLN A 177 22.12 22.51 -18.65
C GLN A 177 22.17 23.30 -19.96
N VAL A 178 23.19 24.15 -20.12
CA VAL A 178 23.34 24.98 -21.32
C VAL A 178 23.87 24.15 -22.49
N PRO A 179 23.18 24.06 -23.63
CA PRO A 179 23.71 23.42 -24.82
C PRO A 179 24.79 24.28 -25.49
N GLN A 180 25.68 23.66 -26.26
CA GLN A 180 26.57 24.39 -27.14
C GLN A 180 25.74 25.08 -28.24
N LEU A 181 25.85 26.41 -28.36
CA LEU A 181 25.11 27.14 -29.40
C LEU A 181 25.67 26.84 -30.78
N VAL A 182 24.79 26.40 -31.69
CA VAL A 182 25.10 26.14 -33.09
C VAL A 182 24.70 27.35 -33.94
N SER A 183 25.55 27.73 -34.88
CA SER A 183 25.30 28.80 -35.86
C SER A 183 25.99 28.48 -37.19
N GLU A 184 25.85 29.36 -38.19
CA GLU A 184 26.59 29.29 -39.45
C GLU A 184 28.12 29.24 -39.26
N ASN A 185 28.61 29.81 -38.16
CA ASN A 185 30.03 29.86 -37.80
C ASN A 185 30.48 28.68 -36.93
N ALA A 186 29.56 27.79 -36.53
CA ALA A 186 29.89 26.54 -35.82
C ALA A 186 30.45 25.47 -36.77
N ALA A 187 30.59 25.78 -38.07
CA ALA A 187 31.14 24.92 -39.11
C ALA A 187 32.55 24.41 -38.74
N GLY A 188 32.59 23.26 -38.07
CA GLY A 188 33.79 22.51 -37.79
C GLY A 188 33.95 21.98 -36.37
N THR A 189 33.15 22.38 -35.38
CA THR A 189 33.35 21.86 -34.00
C THR A 189 32.05 21.81 -33.18
N ILE A 190 31.55 20.60 -32.94
CA ILE A 190 30.77 20.28 -31.74
C ILE A 190 31.75 19.65 -30.75
N ASN A 191 31.69 20.04 -29.48
CA ASN A 191 32.55 19.45 -28.45
C ASN A 191 32.08 18.04 -28.11
N ASN A 192 33.01 17.17 -27.72
CA ASN A 192 32.65 15.88 -27.14
C ASN A 192 32.46 16.02 -25.61
N ASP A 193 31.49 16.83 -25.20
CA ASP A 193 31.10 17.08 -23.82
C ASP A 193 29.56 17.15 -23.69
N GLN A 194 29.04 17.33 -22.47
CA GLN A 194 27.60 17.42 -22.19
C GLN A 194 26.89 18.52 -22.99
N ALA A 195 27.55 19.66 -23.24
CA ALA A 195 26.98 20.75 -24.02
C ALA A 195 26.90 20.39 -25.52
N GLY A 196 27.91 19.70 -26.04
CA GLY A 196 27.93 19.22 -27.42
C GLY A 196 27.02 18.02 -27.67
N ILE A 197 26.88 17.08 -26.71
CA ILE A 197 25.84 16.03 -26.73
C ILE A 197 24.48 16.69 -26.87
N TYR A 198 24.19 17.70 -26.03
CA TYR A 198 22.90 18.38 -26.06
C TYR A 198 22.65 19.07 -27.40
N ALA A 199 23.64 19.79 -27.93
CA ALA A 199 23.54 20.42 -29.25
C ALA A 199 23.25 19.40 -30.36
N ALA A 200 23.92 18.24 -30.34
CA ALA A 200 23.69 17.17 -31.31
C ALA A 200 22.30 16.55 -31.16
N THR A 201 21.80 16.37 -29.93
CA THR A 201 20.43 15.90 -29.66
C THR A 201 19.39 16.87 -30.24
N LEU A 202 19.53 18.18 -30.00
CA LEU A 202 18.61 19.20 -30.52
C LEU A 202 18.61 19.25 -32.05
N ALA A 203 19.80 19.17 -32.67
CA ALA A 203 19.92 19.11 -34.12
C ALA A 203 19.33 17.81 -34.70
N GLY A 204 19.48 16.69 -34.01
CA GLY A 204 18.85 15.42 -34.36
C GLY A 204 17.33 15.51 -34.37
N LEU A 205 16.74 16.15 -33.35
CA LEU A 205 15.31 16.44 -33.29
C LEU A 205 14.88 17.32 -34.47
N ALA A 206 15.60 18.43 -34.73
CA ALA A 206 15.31 19.30 -35.87
C ALA A 206 15.36 18.55 -37.21
N LYS A 207 16.25 17.57 -37.35
CA LYS A 207 16.35 16.72 -38.54
C LYS A 207 15.16 15.78 -38.74
N LEU A 208 14.47 15.34 -37.68
CA LEU A 208 13.20 14.61 -37.85
C LEU A 208 12.14 15.47 -38.57
N GLY A 209 12.18 16.79 -38.38
CA GLY A 209 11.30 17.75 -39.05
C GLY A 209 11.76 18.22 -40.43
N GLU A 210 12.79 17.62 -41.05
CA GLU A 210 13.45 18.16 -42.26
C GLU A 210 12.48 18.43 -43.44
N SER A 211 11.39 17.67 -43.53
CA SER A 211 10.34 17.81 -44.54
C SER A 211 9.52 19.10 -44.41
N GLN A 212 9.60 19.78 -43.27
CA GLN A 212 8.84 20.99 -42.96
C GLN A 212 9.59 22.26 -43.37
N ASP A 213 8.84 23.36 -43.47
CA ASP A 213 9.40 24.69 -43.76
C ASP A 213 10.28 25.18 -42.61
N ASN A 214 9.86 24.97 -41.36
CA ASN A 214 10.57 25.33 -40.13
C ASN A 214 10.82 24.05 -39.29
N PRO A 215 11.80 23.21 -39.64
CA PRO A 215 11.99 21.88 -39.04
C PRO A 215 12.03 21.86 -37.52
N ALA A 216 12.85 22.71 -36.89
CA ALA A 216 13.02 22.70 -35.43
C ALA A 216 11.73 23.13 -34.68
N ILE A 217 11.00 24.10 -35.23
CA ILE A 217 9.72 24.55 -34.65
C ILE A 217 8.63 23.50 -34.86
N ALA A 218 8.62 22.84 -36.02
CA ALA A 218 7.61 21.85 -36.34
C ALA A 218 7.74 20.62 -35.42
N ILE A 219 8.96 20.09 -35.23
CA ILE A 219 9.19 18.98 -34.32
C ILE A 219 8.88 19.37 -32.86
N LEU A 220 9.25 20.59 -32.43
CA LEU A 220 8.90 21.11 -31.11
C LEU A 220 7.39 21.09 -30.88
N ASN A 221 6.61 21.59 -31.84
CA ASN A 221 5.15 21.65 -31.70
C ASN A 221 4.51 20.26 -31.72
N SER A 222 5.01 19.33 -32.55
CA SER A 222 4.51 17.95 -32.57
C SER A 222 4.83 17.21 -31.27
N LEU A 223 6.08 17.26 -30.79
CA LEU A 223 6.44 16.62 -29.53
C LEU A 223 5.71 17.24 -28.34
N LYS A 224 5.57 18.57 -28.30
CA LYS A 224 4.78 19.24 -27.25
C LYS A 224 3.32 18.79 -27.24
N ALA A 225 2.75 18.51 -28.40
CA ALA A 225 1.39 17.99 -28.51
C ALA A 225 1.30 16.53 -28.06
N ASP A 226 2.25 15.69 -28.49
CA ASP A 226 2.29 14.26 -28.14
C ASP A 226 2.44 14.09 -26.62
N PHE A 227 3.39 14.80 -26.01
CA PHE A 227 3.61 14.76 -24.56
C PHE A 227 2.50 15.41 -23.70
N LEU A 228 1.34 15.81 -24.27
CA LEU A 228 0.23 16.32 -23.45
C LEU A 228 -0.34 15.26 -22.51
N ASP A 229 -0.37 14.00 -22.93
CA ASP A 229 -0.74 12.84 -22.10
C ASP A 229 0.48 12.12 -21.50
N ASN A 230 1.69 12.65 -21.78
CA ASN A 230 2.98 12.13 -21.33
C ASN A 230 3.31 10.74 -21.88
N VAL A 231 2.70 10.40 -23.00
CA VAL A 231 3.08 9.27 -23.84
C VAL A 231 3.70 9.82 -25.13
N LEU A 232 4.64 9.06 -25.70
CA LEU A 232 5.18 9.34 -27.02
C LEU A 232 4.65 8.29 -27.99
N ASP A 233 3.42 8.45 -28.44
CA ASP A 233 2.73 7.47 -29.30
C ASP A 233 2.19 8.08 -30.61
N GLY A 234 2.50 9.36 -30.87
CA GLY A 234 2.03 10.10 -32.03
C GLY A 234 0.55 10.47 -31.94
N LYS A 235 0.00 10.59 -30.73
CA LYS A 235 -1.39 10.93 -30.47
C LYS A 235 -1.53 12.12 -29.52
N VAL A 236 -2.76 12.57 -29.34
CA VAL A 236 -3.16 13.46 -28.24
C VAL A 236 -4.40 12.83 -27.63
N GLY A 237 -4.22 12.16 -26.49
CA GLY A 237 -5.19 11.18 -26.01
C GLY A 237 -5.40 10.10 -27.09
N ASP A 238 -6.65 9.78 -27.42
CA ASP A 238 -6.93 8.71 -28.41
C ASP A 238 -6.73 9.11 -29.88
N LYS A 239 -6.42 10.38 -30.17
CA LYS A 239 -6.39 10.91 -31.53
C LYS A 239 -4.98 10.94 -32.10
N ALA A 240 -4.71 10.05 -33.05
CA ALA A 240 -3.48 10.10 -33.83
C ALA A 240 -3.36 11.38 -34.67
N PHE A 241 -2.12 11.86 -34.86
CA PHE A 241 -1.85 12.96 -35.77
C PHE A 241 -2.20 12.57 -37.22
N GLU A 242 -2.96 13.42 -37.93
CA GLU A 242 -3.32 13.16 -39.34
C GLU A 242 -2.11 13.19 -40.29
N ASN A 243 -1.01 13.83 -39.89
CA ASN A 243 0.27 13.88 -40.62
C ASN A 243 1.44 13.93 -39.61
N PRO A 244 1.84 12.79 -39.04
CA PRO A 244 2.86 12.77 -38.01
C PRO A 244 4.23 13.15 -38.61
N ILE A 245 4.94 14.08 -37.95
CA ILE A 245 6.26 14.57 -38.39
C ILE A 245 7.35 13.50 -38.17
N TYR A 246 7.17 12.66 -37.15
CA TYR A 246 8.01 11.50 -36.85
C TYR A 246 7.12 10.27 -36.70
N ASN A 247 7.71 9.09 -36.83
CA ASN A 247 7.04 7.85 -36.51
C ASN A 247 7.32 7.49 -35.05
N ALA A 248 6.29 7.39 -34.21
CA ALA A 248 6.44 7.07 -32.79
C ALA A 248 7.08 5.69 -32.56
N ASP A 249 6.74 4.69 -33.39
CA ASP A 249 7.28 3.32 -33.27
C ASP A 249 8.79 3.25 -33.53
N THR A 250 9.31 4.12 -34.40
CA THR A 250 10.72 4.16 -34.77
C THR A 250 11.43 5.39 -34.23
N PHE A 251 10.78 6.20 -33.38
CA PHE A 251 11.27 7.51 -32.96
C PHE A 251 12.70 7.46 -32.44
N VAL A 252 12.99 6.52 -31.54
CA VAL A 252 14.31 6.38 -30.92
C VAL A 252 15.38 6.00 -31.94
N ALA A 253 15.06 5.08 -32.85
CA ALA A 253 15.98 4.65 -33.90
C ALA A 253 16.23 5.80 -34.90
N ASP A 254 15.18 6.52 -35.27
CA ASP A 254 15.26 7.67 -36.19
C ASP A 254 16.04 8.82 -35.55
N LEU A 255 15.74 9.18 -34.31
CA LEU A 255 16.46 10.21 -33.56
C LEU A 255 17.94 9.84 -33.39
N SER A 256 18.25 8.62 -32.96
CA SER A 256 19.63 8.15 -32.78
C SER A 256 20.41 8.18 -34.10
N SER A 257 19.76 7.81 -35.20
CA SER A 257 20.32 7.89 -36.55
C SER A 257 20.61 9.33 -36.96
N GLN A 258 19.67 10.27 -36.71
CA GLN A 258 19.88 11.69 -37.02
C GLN A 258 20.98 12.32 -36.16
N ILE A 259 21.02 12.02 -34.86
CA ILE A 259 22.09 12.49 -33.98
C ILE A 259 23.46 11.99 -34.47
N THR A 260 23.54 10.71 -34.83
CA THR A 260 24.77 10.11 -35.36
C THR A 260 25.19 10.77 -36.68
N SER A 261 24.25 10.95 -37.60
CA SER A 261 24.48 11.63 -38.88
C SER A 261 25.02 13.04 -38.67
N TYR A 262 24.39 13.79 -37.75
CA TYR A 262 24.78 15.14 -37.41
C TYR A 262 26.17 15.19 -36.77
N ALA A 263 26.44 14.38 -35.74
CA ALA A 263 27.74 14.29 -35.08
C ALA A 263 28.88 13.93 -36.05
N ASN A 264 28.62 13.01 -36.98
CA ASN A 264 29.57 12.61 -38.01
C ASN A 264 29.88 13.75 -38.99
N SER A 265 28.93 14.64 -39.26
CA SER A 265 29.16 15.82 -40.11
C SER A 265 30.21 16.78 -39.52
N PHE A 266 30.45 16.71 -38.21
CA PHE A 266 31.48 17.48 -37.50
C PHE A 266 32.72 16.65 -37.10
N GLY A 267 32.81 15.38 -37.50
CA GLY A 267 33.95 14.51 -37.21
C GLY A 267 34.06 14.06 -35.74
N VAL A 268 32.96 14.11 -34.98
CA VAL A 268 32.92 13.78 -33.54
C VAL A 268 32.41 12.34 -33.35
N SER A 269 33.06 11.35 -33.97
CA SER A 269 32.58 9.96 -33.98
C SER A 269 32.52 9.28 -32.60
N ALA A 270 33.25 9.80 -31.60
CA ALA A 270 33.14 9.31 -30.21
C ALA A 270 31.73 9.53 -29.64
N LEU A 271 31.11 10.66 -29.98
CA LEU A 271 29.73 11.00 -29.60
C LEU A 271 28.71 9.99 -30.13
N SER A 272 28.95 9.43 -31.32
CA SER A 272 28.08 8.42 -31.92
C SER A 272 28.10 7.07 -31.17
N ALA A 273 29.23 6.74 -30.53
CA ALA A 273 29.37 5.51 -29.75
C ALA A 273 28.71 5.65 -28.36
N ASP A 274 28.82 6.83 -27.75
CA ASP A 274 28.19 7.12 -26.45
C ASP A 274 26.66 7.17 -26.57
N ILE A 275 26.12 7.71 -27.68
CA ILE A 275 24.67 7.87 -27.88
C ILE A 275 23.98 6.55 -28.27
N ALA A 276 24.60 5.72 -29.10
CA ALA A 276 24.02 4.43 -29.52
C ALA A 276 23.92 3.40 -28.38
N GLY A 277 24.66 3.57 -27.28
CA GLY A 277 24.61 2.70 -26.10
C GLY A 277 23.56 3.10 -25.06
N ILE A 278 22.93 4.27 -25.20
CA ILE A 278 22.10 4.89 -24.14
C ILE A 278 20.61 4.99 -24.54
N PHE A 279 20.29 4.98 -25.84
CA PHE A 279 18.91 5.03 -26.32
C PHE A 279 18.31 3.62 -26.47
N SER A 280 17.62 3.14 -25.44
CA SER A 280 16.77 1.94 -25.52
C SER A 280 15.30 2.33 -25.62
N LEU A 281 14.63 1.95 -26.72
CA LEU A 281 13.20 2.17 -26.88
C LEU A 281 12.40 1.49 -25.75
N ASP A 282 12.85 0.32 -25.30
CA ASP A 282 12.24 -0.40 -24.19
C ASP A 282 12.43 0.34 -22.86
N GLU A 283 13.58 0.98 -22.60
CA GLU A 283 13.78 1.75 -21.36
C GLU A 283 13.02 3.09 -21.37
N ILE A 284 12.87 3.70 -22.54
CA ILE A 284 12.08 4.94 -22.73
C ILE A 284 10.60 4.63 -22.57
N LYS A 285 10.11 3.56 -23.22
CA LYS A 285 8.76 3.04 -23.01
C LYS A 285 8.56 2.64 -21.55
N LYS A 286 9.44 1.85 -20.93
CA LYS A 286 9.39 1.55 -19.47
C LYS A 286 9.42 2.78 -18.56
N THR A 287 10.10 3.87 -18.95
CA THR A 287 10.15 5.09 -18.14
C THR A 287 8.87 5.93 -18.29
N LEU A 288 8.21 5.87 -19.45
CA LEU A 288 6.96 6.60 -19.77
C LEU A 288 5.70 5.77 -19.42
N GLU A 289 5.75 4.47 -19.66
CA GLU A 289 4.78 3.40 -19.35
C GLU A 289 5.01 2.80 -17.96
N GLY A 290 5.90 3.38 -17.14
CA GLY A 290 6.45 2.81 -15.89
C GLY A 290 5.47 2.44 -14.78
N LEU A 291 4.18 2.40 -15.06
CA LEU A 291 3.19 1.68 -14.29
C LEU A 291 3.03 0.23 -14.75
N ASP A 292 3.03 -0.06 -16.05
CA ASP A 292 2.66 -1.40 -16.57
C ASP A 292 3.74 -2.45 -16.28
N ASP A 293 5.02 -2.07 -16.31
CA ASP A 293 6.12 -2.97 -15.94
C ASP A 293 6.36 -3.06 -14.42
N ILE A 294 6.02 -2.02 -13.65
CA ILE A 294 5.94 -2.11 -12.17
C ILE A 294 4.78 -3.02 -11.76
N LEU A 295 3.66 -2.97 -12.49
CA LEU A 295 2.50 -3.86 -12.33
C LEU A 295 2.75 -5.29 -12.84
N LYS A 296 3.61 -5.49 -13.84
CA LYS A 296 4.05 -6.82 -14.30
C LYS A 296 5.09 -7.47 -13.38
N ASP A 297 5.98 -6.68 -12.77
CA ASP A 297 6.95 -7.17 -11.77
C ASP A 297 6.32 -7.28 -10.37
N LEU A 298 5.19 -6.61 -10.11
CA LEU A 298 4.24 -7.07 -9.11
C LEU A 298 3.73 -8.42 -9.57
N ASN A 299 4.06 -9.48 -8.84
CA ASN A 299 3.42 -10.76 -9.06
C ASN A 299 1.95 -10.64 -8.61
N LEU A 300 1.07 -10.17 -9.48
CA LEU A 300 -0.37 -10.10 -9.22
C LEU A 300 -0.95 -11.51 -9.05
N ASP A 301 -0.27 -12.56 -9.53
CA ASP A 301 -0.63 -13.95 -9.27
C ASP A 301 -0.37 -14.35 -7.79
N ASP A 302 0.49 -13.61 -7.07
CA ASP A 302 0.69 -13.72 -5.61
C ASP A 302 -0.19 -12.74 -4.81
N LEU A 303 -0.91 -11.81 -5.46
CA LEU A 303 -2.02 -11.10 -4.82
C LEU A 303 -3.20 -12.05 -4.74
N ASN A 304 -3.10 -13.02 -3.83
CA ASN A 304 -4.28 -13.67 -3.29
C ASN A 304 -5.00 -12.63 -2.45
N PHE A 305 -5.82 -11.80 -3.12
CA PHE A 305 -6.86 -11.06 -2.43
C PHE A 305 -7.79 -12.13 -1.88
N ASP A 306 -7.61 -12.47 -0.61
CA ASP A 306 -8.56 -13.24 0.17
C ASP A 306 -9.79 -12.34 0.36
N PHE A 307 -10.53 -12.13 -0.74
CA PHE A 307 -11.83 -11.52 -0.70
C PHE A 307 -12.66 -12.45 0.14
N ILE A 308 -12.87 -12.08 1.41
CA ILE A 308 -13.85 -12.71 2.30
C ILE A 308 -15.12 -12.88 1.45
N PRO A 309 -15.53 -14.11 1.11
CA PRO A 309 -16.75 -14.29 0.35
C PRO A 309 -17.88 -13.89 1.28
N GLY A 310 -18.41 -12.68 1.08
CA GLY A 310 -19.46 -12.11 1.91
C GLY A 310 -20.35 -11.10 1.19
N GLY A 311 -20.12 -10.87 -0.10
CA GLY A 311 -20.97 -10.03 -0.92
C GLY A 311 -22.28 -10.72 -1.26
N LEU A 312 -23.35 -10.35 -0.54
CA LEU A 312 -24.77 -10.57 -0.91
C LEU A 312 -25.06 -11.95 -1.52
N LEU A 313 -25.07 -13.00 -0.69
CA LEU A 313 -25.79 -14.21 -1.04
C LEU A 313 -27.29 -14.00 -0.71
N PRO A 314 -28.21 -14.06 -1.68
CA PRO A 314 -29.61 -14.29 -1.35
C PRO A 314 -29.75 -15.70 -0.76
N GLY A 315 -30.73 -15.88 0.13
CA GLY A 315 -30.97 -17.13 0.86
C GLY A 315 -30.96 -18.36 -0.04
N GLY A 316 -30.26 -19.40 0.40
CA GLY A 316 -30.24 -20.70 -0.26
C GLY A 316 -31.64 -21.30 -0.29
N GLY A 317 -32.09 -21.67 -1.49
CA GLY A 317 -33.02 -22.77 -1.69
C GLY A 317 -32.22 -23.91 -2.31
N ASP A 318 -32.31 -25.10 -1.70
CA ASP A 318 -31.59 -26.30 -2.12
C ASP A 318 -31.95 -26.76 -3.53
N ASP A 319 -30.97 -27.44 -4.11
CA ASP A 319 -30.96 -28.26 -5.32
C ASP A 319 -32.33 -28.75 -5.83
N ASP A 320 -32.66 -28.35 -7.06
CA ASP A 320 -33.44 -29.21 -7.96
C ASP A 320 -32.68 -29.34 -9.29
N ASP A 321 -32.48 -30.60 -9.68
CA ASP A 321 -31.97 -31.06 -10.96
C ASP A 321 -32.83 -30.52 -12.11
N ASP A 322 -32.55 -29.31 -12.62
CA ASP A 322 -32.96 -28.92 -13.96
C ASP A 322 -31.85 -28.10 -14.64
N GLN A 323 -31.33 -28.67 -15.73
CA GLN A 323 -30.41 -27.99 -16.63
C GLN A 323 -31.13 -26.85 -17.34
N ASP A 324 -31.20 -25.68 -16.71
CA ASP A 324 -31.32 -24.42 -17.43
C ASP A 324 -30.11 -23.54 -17.09
N ASN A 325 -29.35 -23.26 -18.14
CA ASN A 325 -28.10 -22.51 -18.14
C ASN A 325 -28.39 -21.02 -17.90
N ASP A 326 -28.57 -20.62 -16.64
CA ASP A 326 -28.52 -19.20 -16.25
C ASP A 326 -27.12 -18.85 -15.73
N ASP A 327 -26.25 -18.63 -16.71
CA ASP A 327 -24.84 -18.28 -16.59
C ASP A 327 -24.71 -16.80 -16.21
N THR A 328 -24.73 -16.49 -14.91
CA THR A 328 -24.46 -15.12 -14.43
C THR A 328 -23.32 -15.13 -13.41
N THR A 329 -22.10 -15.15 -13.93
CA THR A 329 -20.86 -15.09 -13.14
C THR A 329 -20.71 -13.73 -12.44
N PRO A 330 -20.37 -13.70 -11.15
CA PRO A 330 -20.11 -12.45 -10.45
C PRO A 330 -18.95 -11.72 -11.12
N THR A 331 -19.14 -10.43 -11.40
CA THR A 331 -18.19 -9.63 -12.19
C THR A 331 -17.70 -8.43 -11.39
N LEU A 332 -16.39 -8.26 -11.30
CA LEU A 332 -15.75 -7.02 -10.85
C LEU A 332 -15.36 -6.18 -12.06
N THR A 333 -15.82 -4.94 -12.08
CA THR A 333 -15.38 -3.90 -13.02
C THR A 333 -14.55 -2.85 -12.29
N ILE A 334 -13.34 -2.60 -12.76
CA ILE A 334 -12.44 -1.56 -12.25
C ILE A 334 -12.32 -0.45 -13.28
N THR A 335 -12.55 0.78 -12.83
CA THR A 335 -12.39 2.01 -13.62
C THR A 335 -11.74 3.08 -12.75
N GLY A 336 -11.24 4.16 -13.34
CA GLY A 336 -10.73 5.28 -12.55
C GLY A 336 -9.58 5.97 -13.24
N THR A 337 -8.76 6.65 -12.46
CA THR A 337 -7.63 7.40 -12.97
C THR A 337 -6.35 7.08 -12.21
N SER A 338 -5.21 7.11 -12.89
CA SER A 338 -3.89 7.06 -12.25
C SER A 338 -3.13 8.34 -12.56
N THR A 339 -2.74 9.06 -11.50
CA THR A 339 -2.03 10.33 -11.51
C THR A 339 -0.57 10.13 -11.11
N THR A 340 0.36 10.13 -12.06
CA THR A 340 1.80 10.04 -11.76
C THR A 340 2.48 11.37 -12.04
N ALA A 341 3.24 11.89 -11.07
CA ALA A 341 3.90 13.19 -11.19
C ALA A 341 2.96 14.33 -11.66
N GLY A 342 1.68 14.30 -11.23
CA GLY A 342 0.65 15.29 -11.55
C GLY A 342 -0.13 15.04 -12.85
N ILE A 343 0.11 13.93 -13.55
CA ILE A 343 -0.52 13.59 -14.84
C ILE A 343 -1.51 12.46 -14.63
N SER A 344 -2.80 12.75 -14.81
CA SER A 344 -3.89 11.79 -14.61
C SER A 344 -4.29 11.14 -15.93
N VAL A 345 -4.27 9.80 -15.97
CA VAL A 345 -4.67 8.97 -17.11
C VAL A 345 -5.87 8.13 -16.69
N ASP A 346 -6.90 8.06 -17.53
CA ASP A 346 -8.03 7.17 -17.31
C ASP A 346 -7.59 5.71 -17.49
N ILE A 347 -7.88 4.88 -16.49
CA ILE A 347 -7.66 3.44 -16.59
C ILE A 347 -8.81 2.87 -17.46
N PRO A 348 -8.48 2.17 -18.57
CA PRO A 348 -9.51 1.52 -19.38
C PRO A 348 -10.28 0.52 -18.53
N GLU A 349 -11.55 0.32 -18.83
CA GLU A 349 -12.43 -0.59 -18.09
C GLU A 349 -11.83 -2.00 -18.04
N ILE A 350 -11.48 -2.45 -16.83
CA ILE A 350 -11.01 -3.82 -16.58
C ILE A 350 -12.18 -4.62 -16.04
N LYS A 351 -12.52 -5.74 -16.69
CA LYS A 351 -13.53 -6.69 -16.20
C LYS A 351 -12.89 -7.99 -15.80
N LEU A 352 -13.22 -8.44 -14.61
CA LEU A 352 -12.78 -9.69 -14.02
C LEU A 352 -14.02 -10.49 -13.65
N GLU A 353 -14.11 -11.72 -14.15
CA GLU A 353 -15.19 -12.66 -13.84
C GLU A 353 -14.82 -13.54 -12.64
N ASN A 354 -15.82 -14.07 -11.93
CA ASN A 354 -15.67 -14.91 -10.75
C ASN A 354 -15.01 -14.22 -9.55
N ILE A 355 -15.15 -12.90 -9.44
CA ILE A 355 -14.66 -12.14 -8.28
C ILE A 355 -15.85 -11.79 -7.39
N PRO A 356 -16.00 -12.40 -6.20
CA PRO A 356 -17.09 -12.10 -5.29
C PRO A 356 -16.97 -10.68 -4.72
N ALA A 357 -18.12 -10.05 -4.43
CA ALA A 357 -18.13 -8.72 -3.83
C ALA A 357 -17.64 -8.80 -2.37
N PRO A 358 -16.87 -7.81 -1.88
CA PRO A 358 -16.50 -7.74 -0.48
C PRO A 358 -17.72 -7.38 0.37
N ASN A 359 -17.77 -7.90 1.60
CA ASN A 359 -18.72 -7.43 2.59
C ASN A 359 -18.44 -5.95 2.93
N PRO A 360 -19.44 -5.05 2.81
CA PRO A 360 -19.28 -3.64 3.13
C PRO A 360 -18.79 -3.33 4.56
N GLU A 361 -19.00 -4.25 5.51
CA GLU A 361 -18.57 -4.09 6.90
C GLU A 361 -17.07 -4.35 7.11
N ASP A 362 -16.44 -5.13 6.24
CA ASP A 362 -15.04 -5.58 6.37
C ASP A 362 -14.04 -4.68 5.62
N LEU A 363 -14.52 -3.59 4.99
CA LEU A 363 -13.71 -2.74 4.11
C LEU A 363 -12.52 -2.08 4.83
N ALA A 364 -12.63 -1.79 6.12
CA ALA A 364 -11.54 -1.20 6.90
C ALA A 364 -10.40 -2.19 7.17
N ASP A 365 -10.73 -3.47 7.33
CA ASP A 365 -9.74 -4.53 7.53
C ASP A 365 -9.10 -4.91 6.20
N ILE A 366 -9.89 -4.95 5.12
CA ILE A 366 -9.39 -5.07 3.74
C ILE A 366 -8.42 -3.92 3.42
N GLU A 367 -8.77 -2.69 3.81
CA GLU A 367 -7.91 -1.51 3.61
C GLU A 367 -6.52 -1.74 4.24
N LYS A 368 -6.51 -2.22 5.48
CA LYS A 368 -5.31 -2.45 6.27
C LYS A 368 -4.47 -3.61 5.73
N GLN A 369 -5.11 -4.69 5.27
CA GLN A 369 -4.44 -5.85 4.68
C GLN A 369 -3.72 -5.47 3.38
N ILE A 370 -4.43 -4.82 2.45
CA ILE A 370 -3.86 -4.39 1.17
C ILE A 370 -2.64 -3.49 1.40
N LYS A 371 -2.78 -2.51 2.31
CA LYS A 371 -1.67 -1.62 2.66
C LYS A 371 -0.45 -2.38 3.21
N SER A 372 -0.68 -3.30 4.15
CA SER A 372 0.40 -4.07 4.78
C SER A 372 1.13 -4.98 3.80
N GLN A 373 0.41 -5.55 2.84
CA GLN A 373 1.01 -6.39 1.78
C GLN A 373 1.84 -5.59 0.79
N ILE A 374 1.41 -4.38 0.41
CA ILE A 374 2.23 -3.53 -0.47
C ILE A 374 3.50 -3.08 0.27
N GLU A 375 3.37 -2.70 1.54
CA GLU A 375 4.51 -2.27 2.36
C GLU A 375 5.53 -3.40 2.62
N SER A 376 5.10 -4.66 2.71
CA SER A 376 5.99 -5.81 2.90
C SER A 376 6.91 -6.08 1.70
N GLN A 377 6.54 -5.58 0.51
CA GLN A 377 7.36 -5.63 -0.71
C GLN A 377 8.38 -4.48 -0.80
N GLY A 378 8.50 -3.66 0.26
CA GLY A 378 9.41 -2.52 0.30
C GLY A 378 8.89 -1.28 -0.44
N ILE A 379 7.60 -1.27 -0.77
CA ILE A 379 6.92 -0.17 -1.47
C ILE A 379 6.24 0.72 -0.43
N THR A 380 6.55 2.01 -0.43
CA THR A 380 5.89 2.96 0.50
C THR A 380 4.55 3.40 -0.07
N VAL A 381 3.48 3.19 0.70
CA VAL A 381 2.11 3.63 0.38
C VAL A 381 1.67 4.76 1.31
N SER A 382 1.30 5.90 0.74
CA SER A 382 0.63 7.01 1.43
C SER A 382 -0.79 7.20 0.90
N ASP A 383 -1.61 7.94 1.64
CA ASP A 383 -2.96 8.35 1.21
C ASP A 383 -3.88 7.20 0.74
N PHE A 384 -3.63 5.99 1.25
CA PHE A 384 -4.45 4.81 0.98
C PHE A 384 -5.82 4.94 1.64
N SER A 385 -6.88 4.64 0.89
CA SER A 385 -8.27 4.75 1.31
C SER A 385 -9.11 3.74 0.52
N PHE A 386 -9.86 2.88 1.20
CA PHE A 386 -10.73 1.88 0.59
C PHE A 386 -12.14 2.04 1.17
N LYS A 387 -13.02 2.77 0.47
CA LYS A 387 -14.28 3.28 1.02
C LYS A 387 -15.50 2.84 0.26
N LEU A 388 -16.52 2.38 0.98
CA LEU A 388 -17.83 2.11 0.40
C LEU A 388 -18.42 3.38 -0.22
N VAL A 389 -18.83 3.29 -1.47
CA VAL A 389 -19.59 4.34 -2.18
C VAL A 389 -21.08 4.00 -2.16
N SER A 390 -21.44 2.76 -2.49
CA SER A 390 -22.82 2.26 -2.41
C SER A 390 -22.84 0.74 -2.35
N ALA A 391 -23.80 0.16 -1.64
CA ALA A 391 -24.11 -1.27 -1.72
C ALA A 391 -25.63 -1.45 -1.78
N ASP A 392 -26.08 -2.28 -2.72
CA ASP A 392 -27.46 -2.76 -2.86
C ASP A 392 -27.44 -4.20 -3.39
N GLU A 393 -28.60 -4.86 -3.42
CA GLU A 393 -28.78 -6.26 -3.87
C GLU A 393 -28.21 -6.56 -5.27
N THR A 394 -27.99 -5.54 -6.10
CA THR A 394 -27.53 -5.68 -7.49
C THR A 394 -26.08 -5.24 -7.72
N LYS A 395 -25.48 -4.48 -6.79
CA LYS A 395 -24.10 -4.00 -6.91
C LYS A 395 -23.47 -3.52 -5.61
N VAL A 396 -22.16 -3.73 -5.50
CA VAL A 396 -21.31 -3.09 -4.49
C VAL A 396 -20.31 -2.19 -5.22
N VAL A 397 -20.17 -0.95 -4.76
CA VAL A 397 -19.26 0.05 -5.34
C VAL A 397 -18.34 0.57 -4.24
N VAL A 398 -17.04 0.46 -4.45
CA VAL A 398 -15.98 0.92 -3.54
C VAL A 398 -15.05 1.88 -4.27
N SER A 399 -14.71 2.98 -3.62
CA SER A 399 -13.67 3.91 -4.08
C SER A 399 -12.35 3.52 -3.43
N VAL A 400 -11.31 3.39 -4.25
CA VAL A 400 -9.96 3.01 -3.84
C VAL A 400 -9.02 4.12 -4.26
N GLN A 401 -8.42 4.79 -3.28
CA GLN A 401 -7.38 5.79 -3.51
C GLN A 401 -6.09 5.32 -2.86
N TYR A 402 -4.96 5.55 -3.52
CA TYR A 402 -3.65 5.30 -2.94
C TYR A 402 -2.57 6.09 -3.64
N THR A 403 -1.50 6.41 -2.91
CA THR A 403 -0.28 6.96 -3.48
C THR A 403 0.88 6.00 -3.19
N ILE A 404 1.55 5.55 -4.23
CA ILE A 404 2.76 4.73 -4.16
C ILE A 404 3.97 5.60 -4.48
N SER A 405 5.04 5.46 -3.71
CA SER A 405 6.31 6.15 -3.96
C SER A 405 7.46 5.16 -4.15
N THR A 406 8.10 5.20 -5.31
CA THR A 406 9.32 4.43 -5.60
C THR A 406 10.39 5.32 -6.22
N GLN A 407 11.62 5.25 -5.70
CA GLN A 407 12.78 6.02 -6.20
C GLN A 407 12.52 7.55 -6.35
N GLY A 408 11.69 8.13 -5.49
CA GLY A 408 11.36 9.56 -5.49
C GLY A 408 10.26 9.98 -6.47
N VAL A 409 9.58 9.04 -7.13
CA VAL A 409 8.40 9.31 -7.98
C VAL A 409 7.14 8.84 -7.27
N THR A 410 6.14 9.71 -7.16
CA THR A 410 4.83 9.41 -6.56
C THR A 410 3.78 9.17 -7.65
N SER A 411 3.08 8.05 -7.55
CA SER A 411 1.93 7.70 -8.38
C SER A 411 0.69 7.59 -7.50
N THR A 412 -0.36 8.35 -7.81
CA THR A 412 -1.62 8.40 -7.07
C THR A 412 -2.73 7.82 -7.91
N SER A 413 -3.37 6.74 -7.48
CA SER A 413 -4.53 6.18 -8.17
C SER A 413 -5.82 6.56 -7.46
N ASP A 414 -6.87 6.85 -8.24
CA ASP A 414 -8.24 7.08 -7.79
C ASP A 414 -9.18 6.20 -8.60
N LEU A 415 -9.54 5.07 -8.02
CA LEU A 415 -10.21 3.95 -8.68
C LEU A 415 -11.61 3.74 -8.10
N THR A 416 -12.48 3.21 -8.94
CA THR A 416 -13.82 2.73 -8.59
C THR A 416 -13.93 1.26 -8.96
N TYR A 417 -14.15 0.45 -7.93
CA TYR A 417 -14.39 -0.98 -8.04
C TYR A 417 -15.89 -1.21 -7.94
N THR A 418 -16.47 -1.85 -8.95
CA THR A 418 -17.90 -2.16 -9.03
C THR A 418 -18.07 -3.66 -9.16
N TRP A 419 -18.62 -4.30 -8.14
CA TRP A 419 -19.02 -5.69 -8.19
C TRP A 419 -20.49 -5.81 -8.55
N MET A 420 -20.80 -6.71 -9.48
CA MET A 420 -22.14 -7.17 -9.80
C MET A 420 -22.25 -8.63 -9.35
N PRO A 421 -23.10 -8.96 -8.37
CA PRO A 421 -23.22 -10.32 -7.81
C PRO A 421 -23.71 -11.39 -8.79
N GLY A 422 -24.10 -11.02 -10.02
CA GLY A 422 -24.55 -11.98 -11.03
C GLY A 422 -25.97 -12.50 -10.78
N TYR A 423 -26.96 -11.63 -10.56
CA TYR A 423 -28.36 -12.03 -10.74
C TYR A 423 -29.25 -10.85 -11.12
N SER A 424 -30.19 -11.06 -12.04
CA SER A 424 -31.30 -10.13 -12.31
C SER A 424 -32.52 -10.62 -11.55
N GLY A 425 -32.99 -9.82 -10.59
CA GLY A 425 -34.02 -10.23 -9.65
C GLY A 425 -35.27 -10.83 -10.30
N ASP A 426 -35.75 -11.91 -9.68
CA ASP A 426 -37.18 -12.06 -9.46
C ASP A 426 -37.37 -12.39 -7.99
N SER A 427 -38.04 -11.48 -7.30
CA SER A 427 -38.48 -11.66 -5.93
C SER A 427 -39.67 -12.59 -5.95
N ASP A 428 -39.51 -13.80 -5.42
CA ASP A 428 -40.57 -14.60 -4.80
C ASP A 428 -39.93 -15.91 -4.35
N ASP A 429 -39.56 -16.05 -3.08
CA ASP A 429 -40.31 -17.03 -2.29
C ASP A 429 -40.08 -16.86 -0.80
N SER A 430 -41.18 -17.04 -0.09
CA SER A 430 -41.26 -17.16 1.35
C SER A 430 -40.82 -18.56 1.73
N ASP A 431 -39.65 -18.73 2.34
CA ASP A 431 -39.49 -19.83 3.29
C ASP A 431 -38.50 -19.50 4.41
N ASN A 432 -38.94 -19.87 5.60
CA ASN A 432 -38.32 -19.59 6.87
C ASN A 432 -37.24 -20.65 7.13
N ASP A 433 -36.07 -20.47 6.50
CA ASP A 433 -34.93 -21.36 6.70
C ASP A 433 -33.92 -20.74 7.66
N THR A 434 -33.67 -21.43 8.77
CA THR A 434 -32.65 -21.06 9.74
C THR A 434 -31.31 -21.56 9.24
N SER A 435 -30.72 -20.84 8.27
CA SER A 435 -29.29 -20.91 8.00
C SER A 435 -28.56 -20.65 9.32
N ASP A 436 -27.88 -21.66 9.87
CA ASP A 436 -27.08 -21.50 11.08
C ASP A 436 -25.92 -20.54 10.75
N THR A 437 -26.07 -19.30 11.19
CA THR A 437 -25.08 -18.24 11.01
C THR A 437 -24.11 -18.22 12.19
N LEU A 438 -22.87 -17.81 11.94
CA LEU A 438 -21.93 -17.57 13.03
C LEU A 438 -22.46 -16.48 13.97
N PRO A 439 -22.33 -16.66 15.28
CA PRO A 439 -22.79 -15.69 16.25
C PRO A 439 -21.85 -14.49 16.26
N GLU A 440 -22.33 -13.32 16.65
CA GLU A 440 -21.53 -12.10 16.85
C GLU A 440 -20.30 -12.31 17.75
N ALA A 441 -20.31 -13.36 18.58
CA ALA A 441 -19.17 -13.78 19.40
C ALA A 441 -17.94 -14.18 18.55
N LEU A 442 -18.17 -14.76 17.37
CA LEU A 442 -17.16 -15.32 16.47
C LEU A 442 -17.06 -14.56 15.15
N LYS A 443 -18.18 -14.10 14.60
CA LYS A 443 -18.26 -13.49 13.27
C LYS A 443 -17.21 -12.37 13.10
N SER A 444 -16.37 -12.50 12.07
CA SER A 444 -15.29 -11.56 11.73
C SER A 444 -14.32 -11.25 12.87
N LYS A 445 -13.98 -12.25 13.70
CA LYS A 445 -13.05 -12.09 14.85
C LYS A 445 -11.86 -13.03 14.78
N SER A 446 -10.75 -12.54 15.33
CA SER A 446 -9.53 -13.32 15.52
C SER A 446 -9.18 -13.47 16.99
N PHE A 447 -8.71 -14.65 17.37
CA PHE A 447 -8.33 -15.02 18.72
C PHE A 447 -6.91 -15.61 18.71
N THR A 448 -6.02 -15.08 19.55
CA THR A 448 -4.69 -15.65 19.77
C THR A 448 -4.73 -16.49 21.04
N LEU A 449 -4.60 -17.80 20.88
CA LEU A 449 -4.84 -18.79 21.92
C LEU A 449 -3.57 -19.60 22.20
N THR A 450 -3.48 -20.16 23.40
CA THR A 450 -2.40 -21.09 23.76
C THR A 450 -2.95 -22.51 23.78
N PHE A 451 -2.24 -23.44 23.16
CA PHE A 451 -2.58 -24.86 23.16
C PHE A 451 -2.10 -25.56 24.42
N THR A 452 -3.00 -26.26 25.10
CA THR A 452 -2.69 -27.14 26.23
C THR A 452 -2.98 -28.59 25.81
N MET A 453 -1.95 -29.43 25.82
CA MET A 453 -2.06 -30.81 25.37
C MET A 453 -2.72 -31.70 26.43
N SER A 454 -3.76 -32.44 26.07
CA SER A 454 -4.42 -33.41 26.94
C SER A 454 -3.96 -34.85 26.68
N THR A 455 -3.75 -35.20 25.42
CA THR A 455 -3.32 -36.54 24.99
C THR A 455 -2.34 -36.41 23.83
N SER A 456 -1.34 -37.30 23.75
CA SER A 456 -0.44 -37.35 22.59
C SER A 456 -1.20 -37.68 21.30
N GLY A 457 -0.87 -36.99 20.20
CA GLY A 457 -1.52 -37.21 18.89
C GLY A 457 -1.88 -35.91 18.16
N SER A 458 -1.79 -34.76 18.84
CA SER A 458 -1.91 -33.43 18.23
C SER A 458 -0.74 -33.09 17.31
N SER A 459 -0.98 -32.29 16.27
CA SER A 459 0.07 -31.61 15.49
C SER A 459 0.66 -30.39 16.20
N TYR A 460 -0.01 -29.93 17.26
CA TYR A 460 0.40 -28.78 18.06
C TYR A 460 1.23 -29.21 19.28
N SER A 461 2.22 -28.39 19.63
CA SER A 461 3.05 -28.58 20.83
C SER A 461 2.39 -27.96 22.06
N ASP A 462 2.58 -28.58 23.23
CA ASP A 462 2.10 -28.02 24.50
C ASP A 462 2.70 -26.62 24.74
N GLY A 463 1.83 -25.65 25.05
CA GLY A 463 2.17 -24.23 25.18
C GLY A 463 2.31 -23.46 23.85
N GLN A 464 2.02 -24.07 22.69
CA GLN A 464 2.10 -23.40 21.39
C GLN A 464 1.04 -22.29 21.28
N VAL A 465 1.45 -21.12 20.79
CA VAL A 465 0.54 -20.01 20.49
C VAL A 465 0.04 -20.16 19.06
N VAL A 466 -1.28 -20.04 18.87
CA VAL A 466 -1.96 -20.23 17.58
C VAL A 466 -3.00 -19.12 17.41
N GLN A 467 -3.13 -18.58 16.20
CA GLN A 467 -4.19 -17.62 15.88
C GLN A 467 -5.32 -18.31 15.12
N PHE A 468 -6.55 -18.09 15.58
CA PHE A 468 -7.78 -18.55 14.93
C PHE A 468 -8.54 -17.34 14.43
N THR A 469 -8.97 -17.34 13.18
CA THR A 469 -9.77 -16.27 12.57
C THR A 469 -11.05 -16.87 12.00
N PHE A 470 -12.19 -16.31 12.42
CA PHE A 470 -13.52 -16.71 11.97
C PHE A 470 -14.04 -15.68 10.98
N SER A 471 -14.39 -16.11 9.77
CA SER A 471 -14.94 -15.21 8.75
C SER A 471 -16.36 -14.78 9.07
N GLY A 472 -16.86 -13.75 8.38
CA GLY A 472 -18.27 -13.38 8.42
C GLY A 472 -19.22 -14.44 7.83
N SER A 473 -18.69 -15.33 6.97
CA SER A 473 -19.41 -16.34 6.20
C SER A 473 -19.42 -17.74 6.82
N GLY A 474 -18.61 -18.00 7.84
CA GLY A 474 -18.56 -19.31 8.49
C GLY A 474 -17.18 -19.95 8.53
N ALA A 475 -16.26 -19.57 7.65
CA ALA A 475 -14.96 -20.22 7.50
C ALA A 475 -14.04 -19.97 8.71
N LEU A 476 -13.22 -20.98 9.03
CA LEU A 476 -12.16 -20.92 10.04
C LEU A 476 -10.79 -20.96 9.39
N PHE A 477 -9.96 -19.99 9.75
CA PHE A 477 -8.55 -19.92 9.37
C PHE A 477 -7.68 -20.10 10.61
N ILE A 478 -6.64 -20.93 10.50
CA ILE A 478 -5.73 -21.23 11.60
C ILE A 478 -4.30 -20.95 11.16
N ASP A 479 -3.61 -20.12 11.95
CA ASP A 479 -2.18 -19.82 11.84
C ASP A 479 -1.45 -20.44 13.06
N PRO A 480 -0.78 -21.59 12.88
CA PRO A 480 -0.03 -22.26 13.95
C PRO A 480 1.27 -21.56 14.35
N ASP A 481 1.78 -20.57 13.60
CA ASP A 481 2.99 -19.81 13.93
C ASP A 481 2.80 -18.31 13.64
N PRO A 482 1.95 -17.61 14.42
CA PRO A 482 1.56 -16.24 14.14
C PRO A 482 2.71 -15.23 14.21
N GLU A 483 3.86 -15.62 14.77
CA GLU A 483 5.07 -14.79 14.82
C GLU A 483 5.87 -14.85 13.50
N ALA A 484 5.67 -15.88 12.68
CA ALA A 484 6.33 -16.03 11.38
C ALA A 484 5.78 -15.06 10.31
N ASN A 485 4.58 -14.48 10.52
CA ASN A 485 3.92 -13.54 9.61
C ASN A 485 3.81 -14.06 8.16
N ASN A 486 3.58 -15.38 8.01
CA ASN A 486 3.42 -16.08 6.74
C ASN A 486 1.95 -16.35 6.38
N GLY A 487 1.01 -15.89 7.21
CA GLY A 487 -0.43 -16.06 6.99
C GLY A 487 -0.94 -17.42 7.45
N SER A 488 -2.27 -17.60 7.45
CA SER A 488 -2.89 -18.84 7.91
C SER A 488 -2.61 -20.03 6.99
N GLU A 489 -2.15 -21.13 7.58
CA GLU A 489 -1.77 -22.35 6.86
C GLU A 489 -2.88 -23.40 6.79
N ILE A 490 -4.00 -23.17 7.48
CA ILE A 490 -5.16 -24.07 7.50
C ILE A 490 -6.43 -23.26 7.27
N THR A 491 -7.27 -23.72 6.34
CA THR A 491 -8.58 -23.14 6.03
C THR A 491 -9.63 -24.23 6.04
N ILE A 492 -10.72 -24.00 6.77
CA ILE A 492 -11.88 -24.89 6.85
C ILE A 492 -13.12 -24.05 6.52
N ASN A 493 -13.77 -24.34 5.40
CA ASN A 493 -14.81 -23.46 4.84
C ASN A 493 -16.19 -23.66 5.46
N GLU A 494 -16.41 -24.81 6.07
CA GLU A 494 -17.72 -25.24 6.56
C GLU A 494 -17.67 -25.55 8.05
N PHE A 495 -18.80 -25.34 8.72
CA PHE A 495 -18.99 -25.74 10.10
C PHE A 495 -20.37 -26.36 10.27
N GLU A 496 -20.46 -27.26 11.24
CA GLU A 496 -21.73 -27.76 11.75
C GLU A 496 -21.98 -27.15 13.12
N LYS A 497 -23.17 -26.62 13.37
CA LYS A 497 -23.56 -26.20 14.71
C LYS A 497 -24.18 -27.37 15.44
N VAL A 498 -23.58 -27.74 16.57
CA VAL A 498 -24.07 -28.81 17.45
C VAL A 498 -24.30 -28.20 18.83
N ASP A 499 -25.57 -28.02 19.20
CA ASP A 499 -26.00 -27.33 20.41
C ASP A 499 -25.42 -25.88 20.52
N GLU A 500 -24.53 -25.64 21.49
CA GLU A 500 -23.83 -24.35 21.72
C GLU A 500 -22.39 -24.35 21.16
N GLU A 501 -22.03 -25.36 20.37
CA GLU A 501 -20.70 -25.50 19.77
C GLU A 501 -20.74 -25.38 18.24
N TYR A 502 -19.67 -24.81 17.69
CA TYR A 502 -19.43 -24.70 16.26
C TYR A 502 -18.28 -25.64 15.89
N VAL A 503 -18.57 -26.65 15.08
CA VAL A 503 -17.68 -27.77 14.80
C VAL A 503 -17.09 -27.63 13.40
N TYR A 504 -15.77 -27.57 13.33
CA TYR A 504 -14.99 -27.50 12.10
C TYR A 504 -14.20 -28.79 11.92
N GLU A 505 -14.32 -29.43 10.77
CA GLU A 505 -13.63 -30.68 10.45
C GLU A 505 -12.50 -30.44 9.44
N ASP A 506 -11.27 -30.76 9.84
CA ASP A 506 -10.08 -30.77 8.99
C ASP A 506 -9.81 -32.21 8.57
N GLU A 507 -10.44 -32.62 7.47
CA GLU A 507 -10.27 -33.95 6.89
C GLU A 507 -8.82 -34.22 6.46
N GLU A 508 -8.10 -33.18 6.02
CA GLU A 508 -6.73 -33.31 5.52
C GLU A 508 -5.76 -33.73 6.64
N ARG A 509 -5.91 -33.15 7.83
CA ARG A 509 -5.06 -33.44 9.00
C ARG A 509 -5.70 -34.41 9.99
N GLY A 510 -6.96 -34.78 9.78
CA GLY A 510 -7.69 -35.73 10.63
C GLY A 510 -8.06 -35.15 11.98
N PHE A 511 -8.38 -33.85 12.04
CA PHE A 511 -8.74 -33.15 13.27
C PHE A 511 -10.14 -32.56 13.22
N LYS A 512 -10.70 -32.33 14.41
CA LYS A 512 -11.97 -31.66 14.63
C LYS A 512 -11.77 -30.56 15.66
N TYR A 513 -12.14 -29.32 15.30
CA TYR A 513 -12.09 -28.15 16.17
C TYR A 513 -13.52 -27.83 16.62
N LYS A 514 -13.79 -27.91 17.92
CA LYS A 514 -15.09 -27.57 18.50
C LYS A 514 -14.98 -26.24 19.24
N VAL A 515 -15.67 -25.23 18.76
CA VAL A 515 -15.61 -23.86 19.27
C VAL A 515 -16.79 -23.64 20.19
N SER A 516 -16.53 -23.38 21.47
CA SER A 516 -17.57 -23.22 22.48
C SER A 516 -17.99 -21.75 22.60
N VAL A 517 -19.28 -21.48 22.40
CA VAL A 517 -19.87 -20.15 22.55
C VAL A 517 -21.02 -20.20 23.55
N LEU A 518 -20.84 -19.60 24.73
CA LEU A 518 -21.87 -19.54 25.76
C LEU A 518 -22.23 -18.08 26.05
N ASN A 519 -23.52 -17.80 26.22
CA ASN A 519 -24.03 -16.45 26.53
C ASN A 519 -23.55 -15.37 25.54
N GLY A 520 -23.33 -15.74 24.27
CA GLY A 520 -22.86 -14.83 23.23
C GLY A 520 -21.39 -14.44 23.35
N LYS A 521 -20.55 -15.24 24.02
CA LYS A 521 -19.10 -15.04 24.13
C LYS A 521 -18.32 -16.27 23.70
N PHE A 522 -17.15 -16.05 23.13
CA PHE A 522 -16.16 -17.08 22.86
C PHE A 522 -15.50 -17.54 24.16
N HIS A 523 -15.20 -18.84 24.28
CA HIS A 523 -14.57 -19.43 25.47
C HIS A 523 -13.28 -20.17 25.15
N GLU A 524 -13.38 -21.21 24.32
CA GLU A 524 -12.27 -22.09 23.99
C GLU A 524 -12.51 -22.82 22.67
N ILE A 525 -11.45 -23.46 22.17
CA ILE A 525 -11.51 -24.39 21.04
C ILE A 525 -10.94 -25.74 21.49
N ASN A 526 -11.77 -26.77 21.47
CA ASN A 526 -11.35 -28.14 21.74
C ASN A 526 -10.86 -28.82 20.46
N LEU A 527 -9.70 -29.47 20.54
CA LEU A 527 -9.11 -30.24 19.45
C LEU A 527 -9.28 -31.74 19.69
N SER A 528 -9.95 -32.43 18.79
CA SER A 528 -10.14 -33.87 18.84
C SER A 528 -9.66 -34.55 17.55
N ALA A 529 -9.30 -35.83 17.65
CA ALA A 529 -9.08 -36.67 16.47
C ALA A 529 -10.41 -36.91 15.75
N LEU A 530 -10.44 -36.70 14.43
CA LEU A 530 -11.67 -36.75 13.61
C LEU A 530 -12.37 -38.11 13.70
N GLU A 531 -11.64 -39.20 13.52
CA GLU A 531 -12.18 -40.57 13.46
C GLU A 531 -12.63 -41.13 14.83
N SER A 532 -11.88 -40.82 15.89
CA SER A 532 -12.10 -41.42 17.21
C SER A 532 -12.77 -40.48 18.21
N ASN A 533 -13.04 -39.22 17.82
CA ASN A 533 -13.51 -38.13 18.69
C ASN A 533 -12.69 -37.97 19.98
N THR A 534 -11.44 -38.44 19.99
CA THR A 534 -10.59 -38.42 21.18
C THR A 534 -10.02 -37.03 21.37
N LEU A 535 -10.23 -36.42 22.54
CA LEU A 535 -9.67 -35.10 22.87
C LEU A 535 -8.14 -35.16 22.93
N LEU A 536 -7.50 -34.35 22.09
CA LEU A 536 -6.05 -34.23 21.97
C LEU A 536 -5.52 -33.04 22.77
N GLY A 537 -6.29 -31.98 22.87
CA GLY A 537 -5.96 -30.80 23.66
C GLY A 537 -6.95 -29.68 23.40
N GLN A 538 -6.61 -28.48 23.86
CA GLN A 538 -7.51 -27.33 23.76
C GLN A 538 -6.76 -26.02 23.66
N PHE A 539 -7.44 -25.02 23.11
CA PHE A 539 -6.94 -23.67 22.92
C PHE A 539 -7.74 -22.69 23.79
N THR A 540 -7.04 -21.94 24.63
CA THR A 540 -7.62 -20.98 25.57
C THR A 540 -6.94 -19.62 25.47
N GLU A 541 -7.67 -18.55 25.80
CA GLU A 541 -7.06 -17.22 25.94
C GLU A 541 -6.15 -17.20 27.16
N LYS A 542 -4.95 -16.63 27.01
CA LYS A 542 -4.03 -16.47 28.14
C LYS A 542 -4.54 -15.37 29.06
N ALA A 543 -4.76 -15.70 30.33
CA ALA A 543 -5.23 -14.75 31.34
C ALA A 543 -4.37 -13.46 31.38
N THR A 544 -5.00 -12.31 31.21
CA THR A 544 -4.39 -10.97 31.32
C THR A 544 -5.14 -10.13 32.35
N ASP A 545 -4.40 -9.37 33.17
CA ASP A 545 -4.91 -8.33 34.07
C ASP A 545 -6.07 -8.71 35.02
N GLY A 546 -6.01 -9.90 35.63
CA GLY A 546 -6.93 -10.30 36.69
C GLY A 546 -8.33 -10.72 36.23
N ASN A 547 -8.59 -10.73 34.92
CA ASN A 547 -9.70 -11.48 34.33
C ASN A 547 -9.36 -12.98 34.30
N ILE A 548 -10.31 -13.81 34.73
CA ILE A 548 -10.22 -15.27 34.66
C ILE A 548 -11.02 -15.70 33.44
N PRO A 549 -10.38 -16.16 32.35
CA PRO A 549 -11.08 -16.69 31.19
C PRO A 549 -12.04 -17.81 31.60
N ASN A 550 -13.22 -17.87 30.97
CA ASN A 550 -14.21 -18.93 31.16
C ASN A 550 -14.83 -19.01 32.57
N LEU A 551 -14.70 -17.96 33.39
CA LEU A 551 -15.26 -17.91 34.75
C LEU A 551 -16.79 -18.08 34.75
N GLU A 552 -17.47 -17.54 33.74
CA GLU A 552 -18.92 -17.69 33.54
C GLU A 552 -19.39 -19.14 33.45
N LEU A 553 -18.57 -20.07 32.93
CA LEU A 553 -18.88 -21.50 32.89
C LEU A 553 -19.09 -22.06 34.29
N VAL A 554 -18.38 -21.51 35.28
CA VAL A 554 -18.49 -21.92 36.69
C VAL A 554 -19.61 -21.14 37.38
N THR A 555 -19.67 -19.83 37.20
CA THR A 555 -20.62 -18.98 37.95
C THR A 555 -22.08 -19.17 37.53
N VAL A 556 -22.35 -19.71 36.34
CA VAL A 556 -23.71 -20.11 35.95
C VAL A 556 -24.28 -21.20 36.86
N PHE A 557 -23.40 -21.98 37.51
CA PHE A 557 -23.74 -22.98 38.51
C PHE A 557 -23.61 -22.46 39.95
N ALA A 558 -23.63 -21.14 40.17
CA ALA A 558 -23.55 -20.58 41.52
C ALA A 558 -24.76 -21.02 42.37
N ASN A 559 -24.53 -21.92 43.32
CA ASN A 559 -25.55 -22.44 44.23
C ASN A 559 -24.92 -23.18 45.42
N THR A 560 -25.74 -23.51 46.41
CA THR A 560 -25.41 -24.50 47.44
C THR A 560 -25.97 -25.86 47.04
N TYR A 561 -25.07 -26.82 46.82
CA TYR A 561 -25.41 -28.19 46.43
C TYR A 561 -25.39 -29.11 47.65
N ALA A 562 -26.52 -29.78 47.92
CA ALA A 562 -26.54 -30.91 48.84
C ALA A 562 -25.89 -32.12 48.15
N VAL A 563 -24.86 -32.69 48.78
CA VAL A 563 -24.06 -33.77 48.19
C VAL A 563 -23.86 -34.94 49.16
N THR A 564 -23.60 -36.12 48.61
CA THR A 564 -23.17 -37.31 49.35
C THR A 564 -21.94 -37.92 48.69
N GLY A 565 -20.94 -38.31 49.48
CA GLY A 565 -19.73 -38.95 48.97
C GLY A 565 -18.82 -39.39 50.12
N GLU A 566 -18.08 -40.48 49.94
CA GLU A 566 -17.07 -40.90 50.91
C GLU A 566 -15.92 -39.88 50.93
N GLY A 567 -15.44 -39.50 52.11
CA GLY A 567 -14.37 -38.49 52.25
C GLY A 567 -14.84 -37.04 52.24
N HIS A 568 -16.15 -36.78 52.09
CA HIS A 568 -16.75 -35.45 52.25
C HIS A 568 -17.48 -35.33 53.59
N SER A 569 -17.15 -34.31 54.39
CA SER A 569 -17.60 -34.19 55.77
C SER A 569 -18.82 -33.27 55.95
N ARG A 570 -18.99 -32.28 55.07
CA ARG A 570 -19.99 -31.22 55.23
C ARG A 570 -21.33 -31.52 54.57
N ASN A 571 -21.39 -32.47 53.63
CA ASN A 571 -22.56 -32.80 52.80
C ASN A 571 -23.10 -31.62 51.97
N THR A 572 -22.35 -30.52 51.89
CA THR A 572 -22.65 -29.39 51.00
C THR A 572 -21.40 -28.89 50.30
N VAL A 573 -21.53 -28.61 49.01
CA VAL A 573 -20.56 -27.86 48.21
C VAL A 573 -21.21 -26.52 47.85
N ILE A 574 -20.45 -25.43 47.95
CA ILE A 574 -20.94 -24.09 47.58
C ILE A 574 -20.11 -23.59 46.41
N ILE A 575 -20.80 -23.17 45.35
CA ILE A 575 -20.22 -22.40 44.25
C ILE A 575 -20.78 -20.98 44.38
N GLU A 576 -19.92 -20.00 44.60
CA GLU A 576 -20.33 -18.60 44.71
C GLU A 576 -20.38 -17.92 43.34
N SER A 577 -21.10 -16.81 43.25
CA SER A 577 -21.27 -16.03 42.01
C SER A 577 -19.98 -15.37 41.51
N ASP A 578 -18.92 -15.36 42.31
CA ASP A 578 -17.59 -14.87 41.92
C ASP A 578 -16.65 -16.00 41.45
N GLY A 579 -17.11 -17.25 41.48
CA GLY A 579 -16.34 -18.45 41.12
C GLY A 579 -15.62 -19.11 42.28
N THR A 580 -15.78 -18.62 43.52
CA THR A 580 -15.28 -19.31 44.71
C THR A 580 -15.94 -20.69 44.83
N ILE A 581 -15.14 -21.73 45.02
CA ILE A 581 -15.65 -23.09 45.28
C ILE A 581 -15.25 -23.49 46.70
N ASP A 582 -16.23 -23.55 47.60
CA ASP A 582 -16.09 -24.16 48.93
C ASP A 582 -16.53 -25.62 48.85
N PHE A 583 -15.55 -26.50 48.59
CA PHE A 583 -15.79 -27.92 48.36
C PHE A 583 -16.12 -28.66 49.65
N ASP A 584 -15.24 -28.66 50.65
CA ASP A 584 -15.47 -29.29 51.97
C ASP A 584 -14.83 -28.49 53.12
N SER A 585 -14.99 -28.94 54.36
CA SER A 585 -14.36 -28.35 55.54
C SER A 585 -12.84 -28.25 55.36
N GLY A 586 -12.32 -27.03 55.18
CA GLY A 586 -10.90 -26.77 54.98
C GLY A 586 -10.41 -26.94 53.53
N VAL A 587 -11.31 -27.21 52.58
CA VAL A 587 -11.03 -27.32 51.15
C VAL A 587 -11.88 -26.28 50.42
N SER A 588 -11.30 -25.11 50.20
CA SER A 588 -11.93 -24.00 49.49
C SER A 588 -10.92 -23.33 48.58
N PHE A 589 -11.37 -22.95 47.39
CA PHE A 589 -10.57 -22.33 46.36
C PHE A 589 -11.16 -20.98 46.00
N ALA A 590 -10.34 -19.93 46.10
CA ALA A 590 -10.73 -18.59 45.70
C ALA A 590 -10.57 -18.42 44.17
N PRO A 591 -11.28 -17.48 43.54
CA PRO A 591 -11.18 -17.23 42.09
C PRO A 591 -9.75 -16.90 41.69
N SER A 592 -9.03 -16.14 42.52
CA SER A 592 -7.63 -15.78 42.27
C SER A 592 -6.65 -16.97 42.24
N MET A 593 -7.09 -18.17 42.64
CA MET A 593 -6.29 -19.39 42.58
C MET A 593 -6.51 -20.16 41.28
N ILE A 594 -7.52 -19.78 40.49
CA ILE A 594 -7.84 -20.44 39.24
C ILE A 594 -6.70 -20.16 38.26
N VAL A 595 -6.09 -21.24 37.79
CA VAL A 595 -5.07 -21.21 36.74
C VAL A 595 -5.77 -21.27 35.38
N GLU A 596 -6.74 -22.16 35.23
CA GLU A 596 -7.45 -22.38 33.97
C GLU A 596 -8.82 -23.04 34.20
N ILE A 597 -9.77 -22.75 33.33
CA ILE A 597 -11.10 -23.38 33.29
C ILE A 597 -11.31 -23.97 31.90
N PHE A 598 -11.67 -25.24 31.85
CA PHE A 598 -11.87 -26.00 30.64
C PHE A 598 -13.34 -26.38 30.46
N ASP A 599 -13.90 -26.09 29.28
CA ASP A 599 -15.23 -26.52 28.86
C ASP A 599 -15.18 -27.92 28.23
N ARG A 600 -15.52 -28.93 29.03
CA ARG A 600 -15.52 -30.33 28.57
C ARG A 600 -16.91 -30.90 28.45
N LYS A 601 -17.89 -30.04 28.15
CA LYS A 601 -19.28 -30.42 27.89
C LYS A 601 -19.42 -31.38 26.71
N SER A 602 -18.52 -31.31 25.72
CA SER A 602 -18.60 -32.10 24.49
C SER A 602 -17.90 -33.45 24.55
N ILE A 603 -17.41 -33.86 25.72
CA ILE A 603 -16.85 -35.21 25.92
C ILE A 603 -17.99 -36.22 26.01
N GLU A 604 -18.04 -37.11 25.03
CA GLU A 604 -19.04 -38.17 24.95
C GLU A 604 -19.01 -39.05 26.21
N ASN A 605 -20.17 -39.25 26.83
CA ASN A 605 -20.36 -40.00 28.07
C ASN A 605 -19.78 -39.37 29.36
N GLU A 606 -19.14 -38.21 29.28
CA GLU A 606 -18.54 -37.53 30.45
C GLU A 606 -18.51 -36.00 30.32
N PRO A 607 -19.67 -35.33 30.09
CA PRO A 607 -19.73 -33.88 30.00
C PRO A 607 -19.36 -33.26 31.34
N ARG A 608 -18.36 -32.36 31.36
CA ARG A 608 -17.92 -31.71 32.60
C ARG A 608 -17.34 -30.32 32.36
N ILE A 609 -17.19 -29.55 33.44
CA ILE A 609 -16.32 -28.37 33.48
C ILE A 609 -15.17 -28.69 34.42
N GLN A 610 -13.93 -28.42 33.99
CA GLN A 610 -12.74 -28.68 34.80
C GLN A 610 -12.07 -27.35 35.19
N ILE A 611 -11.88 -27.15 36.49
CA ILE A 611 -11.21 -25.97 37.05
C ILE A 611 -9.86 -26.39 37.62
N ASN A 612 -8.78 -25.93 37.00
CA ASN A 612 -7.41 -26.19 37.44
C ASN A 612 -6.93 -25.08 38.39
N TYR A 613 -6.35 -25.49 39.52
CA TYR A 613 -5.72 -24.61 40.51
C TYR A 613 -4.20 -24.84 40.59
N GLY A 614 -3.69 -25.88 39.93
CA GLY A 614 -2.27 -26.15 39.75
C GLY A 614 -1.80 -25.83 38.33
N SER A 615 -0.50 -25.59 38.18
CA SER A 615 0.15 -25.34 36.88
C SER A 615 0.58 -26.62 36.15
N ASP A 616 0.36 -27.79 36.75
CA ASP A 616 0.69 -29.10 36.19
C ASP A 616 -0.47 -30.09 36.42
N ASP A 617 -0.37 -31.25 35.77
CA ASP A 617 -1.38 -32.33 35.84
C ASP A 617 -1.49 -32.99 37.22
N ASP A 618 -0.53 -32.69 38.11
CA ASP A 618 -0.49 -33.26 39.46
C ASP A 618 -1.15 -32.37 40.51
N GLY A 619 -1.41 -31.10 40.17
CA GLY A 619 -2.00 -30.11 41.06
C GLY A 619 -3.50 -30.29 41.37
N PRO A 620 -4.04 -29.41 42.23
CA PRO A 620 -5.45 -29.44 42.61
C PRO A 620 -6.37 -29.08 41.44
N VAL A 621 -7.43 -29.87 41.28
CA VAL A 621 -8.48 -29.70 40.27
C VAL A 621 -9.86 -29.94 40.86
N ILE A 622 -10.84 -29.14 40.44
CA ILE A 622 -12.26 -29.40 40.67
C ILE A 622 -12.90 -29.76 39.33
N MET A 623 -13.70 -30.82 39.29
CA MET A 623 -14.49 -31.19 38.12
C MET A 623 -15.97 -31.18 38.45
N LEU A 624 -16.74 -30.44 37.65
CA LEU A 624 -18.20 -30.37 37.71
C LEU A 624 -18.75 -31.27 36.60
N PHE A 625 -19.13 -32.50 36.93
CA PHE A 625 -19.75 -33.41 35.98
C PHE A 625 -21.22 -33.05 35.81
N LEU A 626 -21.65 -32.92 34.57
CA LEU A 626 -22.99 -32.47 34.21
C LEU A 626 -23.90 -33.66 33.88
N ASN A 627 -25.21 -33.45 33.98
CA ASN A 627 -26.19 -34.37 33.42
C ASN A 627 -26.22 -34.26 31.88
N GLU A 628 -26.94 -35.15 31.21
CA GLU A 628 -27.10 -35.14 29.75
C GLU A 628 -27.69 -33.81 29.23
N ASP A 629 -28.46 -33.09 30.07
CA ASP A 629 -28.99 -31.77 29.73
C ASP A 629 -27.94 -30.65 29.74
N GLN A 630 -26.76 -30.88 30.29
CA GLN A 630 -25.68 -29.90 30.51
C GLN A 630 -26.09 -28.66 31.34
N GLN A 631 -27.32 -28.60 31.84
CA GLN A 631 -27.88 -27.49 32.62
C GLN A 631 -27.79 -27.76 34.12
N SER A 632 -27.42 -28.98 34.54
CA SER A 632 -27.38 -29.37 35.94
C SER A 632 -26.17 -30.23 36.30
N ILE A 633 -25.61 -30.01 37.50
CA ILE A 633 -24.48 -30.78 38.02
C ILE A 633 -24.98 -32.11 38.60
N LYS A 634 -24.37 -33.21 38.16
CA LYS A 634 -24.58 -34.57 38.65
C LYS A 634 -23.62 -34.94 39.78
N MET A 635 -22.36 -34.55 39.63
CA MET A 635 -21.27 -34.97 40.51
C MET A 635 -20.19 -33.88 40.56
N ILE A 636 -19.57 -33.71 41.73
CA ILE A 636 -18.45 -32.78 41.92
C ILE A 636 -17.27 -33.58 42.48
N GLN A 637 -16.13 -33.50 41.82
CA GLN A 637 -14.89 -34.16 42.23
C GLN A 637 -13.83 -33.13 42.59
N HIS A 638 -13.11 -33.37 43.69
CA HIS A 638 -11.86 -32.70 44.03
C HIS A 638 -10.73 -33.72 43.93
N ARG A 639 -9.74 -33.44 43.08
CA ARG A 639 -8.57 -34.30 42.89
C ARG A 639 -7.29 -33.50 43.03
N ASN A 640 -6.27 -34.10 43.63
CA ASN A 640 -4.90 -33.60 43.67
C ASN A 640 -3.97 -34.82 43.67
N ASN A 641 -3.32 -35.11 42.54
CA ASN A 641 -2.49 -36.31 42.41
C ASN A 641 -1.21 -36.20 43.24
N GLY A 642 -0.63 -35.00 43.35
CA GLY A 642 0.56 -34.73 44.15
C GLY A 642 0.36 -35.01 45.64
N GLU A 643 -0.88 -34.93 46.13
CA GLU A 643 -1.26 -35.23 47.51
C GLU A 643 -2.05 -36.55 47.66
N ASN A 644 -2.24 -37.29 46.56
CA ASN A 644 -3.04 -38.52 46.50
C ASN A 644 -4.47 -38.33 47.07
N ILE A 645 -5.10 -37.22 46.68
CA ILE A 645 -6.49 -36.86 47.03
C ILE A 645 -7.38 -37.12 45.81
N ASP A 646 -8.46 -37.86 46.03
CA ASP A 646 -9.56 -38.01 45.07
C ASP A 646 -10.86 -38.19 45.85
N VAL A 647 -11.66 -37.12 45.93
CA VAL A 647 -12.93 -37.10 46.65
C VAL A 647 -14.04 -36.80 45.67
N ILE A 648 -14.97 -37.75 45.53
CA ILE A 648 -16.10 -37.66 44.60
C ILE A 648 -17.40 -37.52 45.40
N THR A 649 -18.22 -36.55 45.01
CA THR A 649 -19.52 -36.32 45.63
C THR A 649 -20.64 -36.34 44.59
N THR A 650 -21.77 -36.97 44.93
CA THR A 650 -22.98 -37.02 44.09
C THR A 650 -23.99 -35.99 44.59
N VAL A 651 -24.58 -35.21 43.68
CA VAL A 651 -25.62 -34.22 44.01
C VAL A 651 -26.95 -34.92 44.23
N VAL A 652 -27.62 -34.68 45.37
CA VAL A 652 -28.79 -35.47 45.80
C VAL A 652 -30.14 -34.89 45.37
N SER A 653 -30.20 -33.58 45.06
CA SER A 653 -31.25 -32.83 44.32
C SER A 653 -31.06 -31.32 44.53
N GLY A 654 -31.10 -30.52 43.46
CA GLY A 654 -31.06 -29.05 43.54
C GLY A 654 -32.46 -28.45 43.67
N THR A 655 -32.72 -27.63 44.69
CA THR A 655 -33.88 -26.72 44.68
C THR A 655 -33.59 -25.62 43.66
N GLY A 656 -34.12 -25.77 42.45
CA GLY A 656 -34.01 -24.78 41.38
C GLY A 656 -34.81 -23.50 41.67
N ALA A 657 -34.26 -22.37 41.29
CA ALA A 657 -35.00 -21.17 40.91
C ALA A 657 -34.26 -20.53 39.74
N ASN A 658 -35.02 -20.27 38.67
CA ASN A 658 -34.63 -19.67 37.39
C ASN A 658 -33.63 -18.51 37.49
#